data_AF-A0A085ZML5-F1
#
_entry.id   AF-A0A085ZML5-F1
#
_cell.length_a   1.000
_cell.length_b   1.000
_cell.length_c   1.000
_cell.angle_alpha   90.00
_cell.angle_beta   90.00
_cell.angle_gamma   90.00
#
_symmetry.space_group_name_H-M   'P 1'
#
loop_
_entity.id
_entity.type
_entity.pdbx_description
1 polymer ?
#
loop_
_entity_poly.entity_id
_entity_poly.type
_entity_poly.pdbx_seq_one_letter_code
_entity_poly.pdbx_strand_id
1 'polypeptide(L)'
;MESIIRFFAFAVLFSIGQKAYSQDPNFQVYLSFGQSNMEGSAKIEPQDATGIDDRFQVLEAVNCPEIGRKMGEWYKAVSPLCRCTTGLTPTDYFGRTMTENLPKNIKIGIINVAVGGCKIELFDKDKSESYISTAPDWMKGMIQQYDGNPYKRLVDMAKIAQKKGVIKGILVHQGESNTGDTLWTKKLKIVYDNLMKDLNLDPKKVPLLSGETVSEDQNGKCASMNKIIATLPQTIPNAYVISSSGCKAASDYLHFTADGYRELGRRYAVKMLSLLGYKIYNGKEFITVQGPIGFDQLNSDAAQGKIETITYESKTVGSTRRATIYTPPGFNKKKKYPVLYLLHGIGGDEKEWLNGGNPQIILDNLYADGKIEPMIVVMPNGRAMKDDSASGNIMAPDKIKAFAVFEKDLLNDLIPFIEKKYSTYKDREHRAIAGLSMGGGQSLNFGLGNLDKFAWVGAFSAAPNTKMPEELLPNPQEAKKKLKLLWISCGDNDGLIGNSRRTHEYLYKNDVPHIYYIEPGVHDFKVWKNGLYMFSQFLFKAVDQSNFAAYTILGEAAQTNIRNNKYPQILPDNRVIFKIKAPEASKVQIDLGRKYDMLRDETGLWTVTTDVINKGFNYYSLIIDGVAVADPASESFYGMSRMASGIEIPNKEGEFYDLKMVAHGNIVIKKYFSKVTNSWREMYVCTPPGYETGGEQYPVLYLLHGGGEDQRGWYAQGKANLILDNLIAENKAKPMIIAMLDGNMGNTGGVAGFNENALKAFENELKTGAIPFVESNFKVAKDAESRALAGLSMGGLQTLYAGVKNSDLFSYIGVFSSGWWANNTTLSDPQYEFMKNNTALINSNLKEFWISMGGIEDIAYENCKIMMKKFDQLGIKYKYSEYSGGHTWPVWRHDLSMFAPLLFQNK
;
A
#
# COMPACT_ATOMS: atom_id res chain seq x y z
N MET A 1 65.34 55.80 21.80
CA MET A 1 65.33 56.54 23.07
C MET A 1 63.93 57.11 23.23
N GLU A 2 63.11 56.78 24.20
CA GLU A 2 63.16 55.90 25.38
C GLU A 2 61.75 56.05 25.99
N SER A 3 61.22 55.01 26.63
CA SER A 3 59.93 55.00 27.36
C SER A 3 58.70 55.02 26.43
N ILE A 4 57.86 53.97 26.32
CA ILE A 4 57.11 53.31 27.39
C ILE A 4 56.89 51.84 26.98
N ILE A 5 57.69 50.96 27.59
CA ILE A 5 57.45 49.51 27.68
C ILE A 5 56.78 49.32 29.05
N ARG A 6 55.47 49.00 29.06
CA ARG A 6 54.68 48.35 30.13
C ARG A 6 53.21 48.74 29.93
N PHE A 7 52.42 47.88 29.26
CA PHE A 7 51.00 47.59 29.57
C PHE A 7 50.29 46.78 28.45
N PHE A 8 50.87 45.72 27.88
CA PHE A 8 50.08 44.78 27.04
C PHE A 8 50.66 43.36 27.05
N ALA A 9 50.84 42.81 28.24
CA ALA A 9 51.21 41.40 28.42
C ALA A 9 50.62 40.86 29.72
N PHE A 10 49.28 40.75 29.81
CA PHE A 10 48.58 39.87 30.77
C PHE A 10 47.06 39.91 30.49
N ALA A 11 46.60 39.16 29.49
CA ALA A 11 45.22 38.63 29.37
C ALA A 11 45.03 37.86 28.04
N VAL A 12 45.95 36.93 27.73
CA VAL A 12 45.69 35.88 26.73
C VAL A 12 45.92 34.57 27.44
N LEU A 13 44.86 34.04 28.06
CA LEU A 13 44.64 32.66 28.49
C LEU A 13 43.51 32.66 29.53
N PHE A 14 42.25 32.62 29.06
CA PHE A 14 41.12 31.88 29.66
C PHE A 14 39.85 32.15 28.84
N SER A 15 39.88 31.83 27.56
CA SER A 15 38.67 31.51 26.79
C SER A 15 38.68 30.01 26.56
N ILE A 16 38.23 29.27 27.58
CA ILE A 16 37.92 27.85 27.45
C ILE A 16 36.84 27.76 26.37
N GLY A 17 37.22 27.21 25.21
CA GLY A 17 36.28 26.93 24.14
C GLY A 17 35.19 26.00 24.63
N GLN A 18 33.95 26.49 24.69
CA GLN A 18 32.79 25.62 24.60
C GLN A 18 32.82 25.02 23.18
N LYS A 19 33.31 23.78 23.07
CA LYS A 19 33.03 22.94 21.90
C LYS A 19 31.51 22.79 21.82
N ALA A 20 30.87 23.51 20.89
CA ALA A 20 29.51 23.25 20.49
C ALA A 20 29.49 21.85 19.85
N TYR A 21 28.96 20.87 20.58
CA TYR A 21 28.72 19.54 20.03
C TYR A 21 27.51 19.64 19.10
N SER A 22 27.69 19.37 17.81
CA SER A 22 26.57 19.23 16.87
C SER A 22 25.85 17.91 17.17
N GLN A 23 24.56 17.99 17.51
CA GLN A 23 23.71 16.81 17.68
C GLN A 23 23.60 16.03 16.37
N ASP A 24 23.60 14.70 16.42
CA ASP A 24 23.21 13.88 15.27
C ASP A 24 21.68 13.87 15.18
N PRO A 25 21.07 14.50 14.16
CA PRO A 25 19.62 14.50 14.00
C PRO A 25 19.05 13.09 13.75
N ASN A 26 19.89 12.14 13.32
CA ASN A 26 19.51 10.75 13.08
C ASN A 26 19.60 9.88 14.35
N PHE A 27 20.15 10.37 15.46
CA PHE A 27 20.09 9.66 16.73
C PHE A 27 18.94 10.18 17.58
N GLN A 28 17.80 9.49 17.52
CA GLN A 28 16.58 9.88 18.22
C GLN A 28 16.55 9.27 19.62
N VAL A 29 16.45 10.11 20.64
CA VAL A 29 16.48 9.72 22.05
C VAL A 29 15.10 9.88 22.68
N TYR A 30 14.69 8.90 23.47
CA TYR A 30 13.43 8.90 24.19
C TYR A 30 13.69 8.75 25.69
N LEU A 31 13.06 9.64 26.46
CA LEU A 31 13.14 9.63 27.92
C LEU A 31 11.99 8.79 28.47
N SER A 32 12.30 7.81 29.31
CA SER A 32 11.32 6.92 29.90
C SER A 32 11.39 7.01 31.42
N PHE A 33 10.24 7.22 32.06
CA PHE A 33 10.17 7.24 33.53
C PHE A 33 8.82 6.77 34.06
N GLY A 34 8.76 6.42 35.34
CA GLY A 34 7.52 5.98 35.96
C GLY A 34 7.73 5.01 37.11
N GLN A 35 6.72 4.17 37.34
CA GLN A 35 6.70 3.21 38.45
C GLN A 35 7.01 1.78 38.00
N SER A 36 6.40 0.79 38.66
CA SER A 36 6.61 -0.64 38.50
C SER A 36 6.43 -1.14 37.05
N ASN A 37 5.40 -0.66 36.33
CA ASN A 37 5.19 -1.01 34.92
C ASN A 37 6.26 -0.43 33.97
N MET A 38 6.82 0.76 34.25
CA MET A 38 7.94 1.29 33.44
C MET A 38 9.27 0.63 33.82
N GLU A 39 9.44 0.32 35.11
CA GLU A 39 10.61 -0.34 35.67
C GLU A 39 10.78 -1.76 35.12
N GLY A 40 9.68 -2.46 34.89
CA GLY A 40 9.63 -3.78 34.28
C GLY A 40 9.59 -4.87 35.33
N SER A 41 8.43 -5.52 35.48
CA SER A 41 8.20 -6.58 36.46
C SER A 41 8.12 -7.98 35.84
N ALA A 42 7.97 -8.09 34.51
CA ALA A 42 7.86 -9.39 33.86
C ALA A 42 9.22 -10.07 33.72
N LYS A 43 9.24 -11.39 33.88
CA LYS A 43 10.42 -12.19 33.59
C LYS A 43 10.82 -12.02 32.12
N ILE A 44 12.11 -11.77 31.88
CA ILE A 44 12.71 -11.75 30.55
C ILE A 44 12.72 -13.19 30.01
N GLU A 45 12.22 -13.37 28.78
CA GLU A 45 12.20 -14.66 28.09
C GLU A 45 13.28 -14.71 26.99
N PRO A 46 13.67 -15.90 26.48
CA PRO A 46 14.78 -16.00 25.51
C PRO A 46 14.66 -15.12 24.26
N GLN A 47 13.43 -14.86 23.78
CA GLN A 47 13.19 -13.98 22.63
C GLN A 47 13.51 -12.51 22.91
N ASP A 48 13.46 -12.08 24.17
CA ASP A 48 13.75 -10.71 24.58
C ASP A 48 15.26 -10.43 24.66
N ALA A 49 16.10 -11.46 24.60
CA ALA A 49 17.56 -11.33 24.59
C ALA A 49 18.16 -11.39 23.18
N THR A 50 17.37 -11.72 22.15
CA THR A 50 17.85 -11.95 20.78
C THR A 50 17.17 -11.03 19.76
N GLY A 51 17.74 -10.94 18.55
CA GLY A 51 17.14 -10.18 17.44
C GLY A 51 17.12 -8.65 17.61
N ILE A 52 18.00 -8.09 18.45
CA ILE A 52 18.05 -6.64 18.71
C ILE A 52 18.91 -5.97 17.63
N ASP A 53 18.38 -4.95 16.97
CA ASP A 53 19.10 -4.13 15.99
C ASP A 53 20.19 -3.30 16.69
N ASP A 54 21.40 -3.22 16.12
CA ASP A 54 22.52 -2.44 16.70
C ASP A 54 22.23 -0.93 16.78
N ARG A 55 21.24 -0.45 16.01
CA ARG A 55 20.74 0.92 16.09
C ARG A 55 19.91 1.18 17.33
N PHE A 56 19.44 0.15 18.03
CA PHE A 56 18.69 0.29 19.27
C PHE A 56 19.64 0.26 20.47
N GLN A 57 19.81 1.41 21.11
CA GLN A 57 20.75 1.65 22.19
C GLN A 57 20.04 2.10 23.47
N VAL A 58 20.63 1.78 24.61
CA VAL A 58 20.23 2.25 25.94
C VAL A 58 21.39 3.04 26.54
N LEU A 59 21.09 4.20 27.12
CA LEU A 59 22.03 4.95 27.94
C LEU A 59 21.84 4.52 29.39
N GLU A 60 22.82 3.82 29.93
CA GLU A 60 22.68 3.16 31.22
C GLU A 60 22.52 4.21 32.34
N ALA A 61 21.43 4.10 33.11
CA ALA A 61 21.10 5.06 34.13
C ALA A 61 21.64 4.72 35.52
N VAL A 62 22.23 3.53 35.74
CA VAL A 62 22.87 3.09 36.99
C VAL A 62 24.15 2.29 36.69
N ASN A 63 24.96 1.94 37.69
CA ASN A 63 26.09 1.03 37.46
C ASN A 63 25.63 -0.43 37.56
N CYS A 64 25.85 -1.21 36.50
CA CYS A 64 25.49 -2.63 36.42
C CYS A 64 26.69 -3.50 36.09
N PRO A 65 27.59 -3.75 37.07
CA PRO A 65 28.80 -4.55 36.86
C PRO A 65 28.48 -5.99 36.42
N GLU A 66 27.37 -6.56 36.89
CA GLU A 66 26.94 -7.94 36.59
C GLU A 66 26.67 -8.20 35.10
N ILE A 67 26.29 -7.16 34.36
CA ILE A 67 26.07 -7.21 32.91
C ILE A 67 27.06 -6.31 32.14
N GLY A 68 28.13 -5.88 32.82
CA GLY A 68 29.23 -5.12 32.22
C GLY A 68 28.86 -3.71 31.76
N ARG A 69 27.85 -3.06 32.36
CA ARG A 69 27.42 -1.69 31.99
C ARG A 69 27.74 -0.66 33.06
N LYS A 70 28.21 0.51 32.63
CA LYS A 70 28.53 1.67 33.47
C LYS A 70 27.54 2.79 33.22
N MET A 71 27.18 3.49 34.30
CA MET A 71 26.30 4.66 34.24
C MET A 71 26.84 5.72 33.28
N GLY A 72 25.98 6.27 32.42
CA GLY A 72 26.32 7.34 31.48
C GLY A 72 26.98 6.86 30.17
N GLU A 73 27.06 5.55 29.95
CA GLU A 73 27.57 4.96 28.71
C GLU A 73 26.44 4.31 27.87
N TRP A 74 26.63 4.29 26.54
CA TRP A 74 25.67 3.72 25.59
C TRP A 74 25.98 2.26 25.33
N TYR A 75 24.96 1.41 25.40
CA TYR A 75 25.04 -0.02 25.11
C TYR A 75 23.96 -0.42 24.12
N LYS A 76 24.14 -1.54 23.43
CA LYS A 76 23.04 -2.19 22.70
C LYS A 76 21.92 -2.53 23.70
N ALA A 77 20.68 -2.20 23.36
CA ALA A 77 19.53 -2.32 24.25
C ALA A 77 19.04 -3.77 24.41
N VAL A 78 19.89 -4.61 24.99
CA VAL A 78 19.53 -5.96 25.48
C VAL A 78 18.89 -5.82 26.86
N SER A 79 17.75 -6.45 27.12
CA SER A 79 17.10 -6.41 28.43
C SER A 79 18.05 -6.95 29.54
N PRO A 80 18.02 -6.40 30.77
CA PRO A 80 17.14 -5.34 31.26
C PRO A 80 17.57 -3.93 30.82
N LEU A 81 16.60 -3.01 30.72
CA LEU A 81 16.82 -1.62 30.27
C LEU A 81 16.66 -0.55 31.36
N CYS A 82 16.12 -0.89 32.54
CA CYS A 82 15.91 0.06 33.63
C CYS A 82 17.03 -0.01 34.69
N ARG A 83 17.17 -1.16 35.37
CA ARG A 83 18.27 -1.44 36.30
C ARG A 83 18.73 -2.89 36.18
N CYS A 84 19.84 -3.22 36.82
CA CYS A 84 20.55 -4.50 36.66
C CYS A 84 19.71 -5.74 36.98
N THR A 85 18.70 -5.59 37.84
CA THR A 85 17.88 -6.70 38.36
C THR A 85 16.41 -6.59 37.97
N THR A 86 16.03 -5.68 37.07
CA THR A 86 14.63 -5.51 36.65
C THR A 86 14.25 -6.46 35.52
N GLY A 87 12.95 -6.59 35.29
CA GLY A 87 12.38 -7.39 34.23
C GLY A 87 12.24 -6.66 32.88
N LEU A 88 11.39 -7.22 32.02
CA LEU A 88 11.00 -6.64 30.74
C LEU A 88 10.14 -5.39 30.94
N THR A 89 10.41 -4.34 30.17
CA THR A 89 9.71 -3.04 30.20
C THR A 89 9.06 -2.76 28.84
N PRO A 90 8.01 -1.92 28.75
CA PRO A 90 7.48 -1.48 27.45
C PRO A 90 8.55 -0.88 26.53
N THR A 91 9.62 -0.32 27.11
CA THR A 91 10.69 0.32 26.33
C THR A 91 11.47 -0.66 25.45
N ASP A 92 11.51 -1.95 25.82
CA ASP A 92 12.18 -3.01 25.04
C ASP A 92 11.57 -3.14 23.64
N TYR A 93 10.25 -3.29 23.57
CA TYR A 93 9.54 -3.47 22.31
C TYR A 93 9.13 -2.15 21.67
N PHE A 94 9.14 -1.05 22.41
CA PHE A 94 9.14 0.28 21.81
C PHE A 94 10.34 0.44 20.88
N GLY A 95 11.56 0.30 21.40
CA GLY A 95 12.77 0.57 20.60
C GLY A 95 12.95 -0.40 19.43
N ARG A 96 12.62 -1.67 19.61
CA ARG A 96 12.62 -2.68 18.52
C ARG A 96 11.63 -2.32 17.41
N THR A 97 10.39 -1.99 17.77
CA THR A 97 9.37 -1.61 16.79
C THR A 97 9.76 -0.31 16.08
N MET A 98 10.35 0.64 16.81
CA MET A 98 10.88 1.86 16.22
C MET A 98 12.00 1.57 15.22
N THR A 99 12.98 0.72 15.54
CA THR A 99 14.05 0.38 14.58
C THR A 99 13.55 -0.42 13.39
N GLU A 100 12.60 -1.35 13.57
CA GLU A 100 11.94 -2.07 12.48
C GLU A 100 11.24 -1.14 11.49
N ASN A 101 10.75 0.00 11.98
CA ASN A 101 9.91 0.93 11.24
C ASN A 101 10.54 2.32 11.07
N LEU A 102 11.87 2.47 11.18
CA LEU A 102 12.57 3.73 10.91
C LEU A 102 13.77 3.53 9.97
N PRO A 103 14.17 4.58 9.22
CA PRO A 103 15.24 4.50 8.23
C PRO A 103 16.51 3.87 8.82
N LYS A 104 17.26 3.12 8.00
CA LYS A 104 18.48 2.42 8.47
C LYS A 104 19.57 3.36 9.00
N ASN A 105 19.56 4.63 8.60
CA ASN A 105 20.45 5.65 9.17
C ASN A 105 19.97 6.19 10.53
N ILE A 106 18.73 5.94 10.95
CA ILE A 106 18.19 6.38 12.24
C ILE A 106 18.51 5.38 13.34
N LYS A 107 19.11 5.89 14.42
CA LYS A 107 19.37 5.20 15.69
C LYS A 107 18.34 5.59 16.73
N ILE A 108 18.03 4.65 17.61
CA ILE A 108 17.06 4.83 18.69
C ILE A 108 17.77 4.67 20.03
N GLY A 109 17.73 5.71 20.85
CA GLY A 109 18.28 5.74 22.19
C GLY A 109 17.18 5.76 23.23
N ILE A 110 17.27 4.92 24.25
CA ILE A 110 16.39 4.95 25.42
C ILE A 110 17.19 5.34 26.66
N ILE A 111 16.61 6.22 27.47
CA ILE A 111 16.99 6.45 28.86
C ILE A 111 15.81 6.00 29.71
N ASN A 112 15.97 4.99 30.56
CA ASN A 112 14.88 4.52 31.42
C ASN A 112 15.24 4.73 32.90
N VAL A 113 14.46 5.56 33.59
CA VAL A 113 14.59 5.83 35.03
C VAL A 113 13.23 5.65 35.68
N ALA A 114 13.00 4.49 36.29
CA ALA A 114 11.76 4.18 36.98
C ALA A 114 12.04 3.59 38.38
N VAL A 115 11.06 3.72 39.28
CA VAL A 115 11.09 3.16 40.66
C VAL A 115 9.74 2.52 41.00
N GLY A 116 9.73 1.21 41.22
CA GLY A 116 8.54 0.44 41.58
C GLY A 116 7.85 0.97 42.84
N GLY A 117 6.53 1.09 42.78
CA GLY A 117 5.68 1.55 43.87
C GLY A 117 5.86 3.02 44.30
N CYS A 118 6.66 3.83 43.60
CA CYS A 118 6.80 5.26 43.94
C CYS A 118 5.55 6.04 43.55
N LYS A 119 5.31 7.24 44.10
CA LYS A 119 4.35 8.18 43.51
C LYS A 119 5.03 9.09 42.49
N ILE A 120 4.25 9.77 41.65
CA ILE A 120 4.79 10.72 40.65
C ILE A 120 5.60 11.85 41.29
N GLU A 121 5.31 12.19 42.55
CA GLU A 121 6.05 13.16 43.37
C GLU A 121 7.53 12.84 43.53
N LEU A 122 7.96 11.58 43.36
CA LEU A 122 9.39 11.23 43.35
C LEU A 122 10.14 11.92 42.19
N PHE A 123 9.43 12.22 41.10
CA PHE A 123 9.97 12.92 39.93
C PHE A 123 9.66 14.43 39.96
N ASP A 124 9.01 14.93 41.01
CA ASP A 124 8.78 16.37 41.19
C ASP A 124 9.99 16.99 41.88
N LYS A 125 10.68 17.90 41.18
CA LYS A 125 11.91 18.56 41.61
C LYS A 125 11.83 19.22 42.99
N ASP A 126 10.66 19.75 43.35
CA ASP A 126 10.47 20.51 44.60
C ASP A 126 9.87 19.65 45.72
N LYS A 127 9.32 18.48 45.40
CA LYS A 127 8.65 17.59 46.37
C LYS A 127 9.36 16.27 46.61
N SER A 128 10.32 15.89 45.78
CA SER A 128 10.99 14.60 45.85
C SER A 128 11.59 14.31 47.23
N GLU A 129 12.29 15.28 47.84
CA GLU A 129 12.92 15.09 49.16
C GLU A 129 11.89 14.80 50.26
N SER A 130 10.80 15.59 50.30
CA SER A 130 9.70 15.38 51.24
C SER A 130 9.03 14.02 51.05
N TYR A 131 8.87 13.58 49.81
CA TYR A 131 8.32 12.26 49.50
C TYR A 131 9.27 11.14 49.97
N ILE A 132 10.56 11.26 49.66
CA ILE A 132 11.60 10.27 50.04
C ILE A 132 11.68 10.09 51.56
N SER A 133 11.54 11.17 52.36
CA SER A 133 11.57 11.04 53.83
C SER A 133 10.48 10.12 54.39
N THR A 134 9.37 9.98 53.66
CA THR A 134 8.22 9.13 54.05
C THR A 134 8.20 7.79 53.33
N ALA A 135 9.15 7.54 52.41
CA ALA A 135 9.20 6.31 51.63
C ALA A 135 9.69 5.12 52.49
N PRO A 136 9.21 3.89 52.21
CA PRO A 136 9.70 2.70 52.89
C PRO A 136 11.15 2.38 52.49
N ASP A 137 11.89 1.70 53.37
CA ASP A 137 13.34 1.49 53.20
C ASP A 137 13.71 0.70 51.94
N TRP A 138 12.87 -0.26 51.52
CA TRP A 138 13.07 -0.99 50.26
C TRP A 138 13.04 -0.05 49.04
N MET A 139 12.21 1.00 49.06
CA MET A 139 12.13 2.00 48.00
C MET A 139 13.32 2.95 48.07
N LYS A 140 13.72 3.38 49.28
CA LYS A 140 14.92 4.21 49.48
C LYS A 140 16.17 3.53 48.92
N GLY A 141 16.29 2.20 49.07
CA GLY A 141 17.37 1.41 48.47
C GLY A 141 17.41 1.51 46.94
N MET A 142 16.25 1.48 46.26
CA MET A 142 16.18 1.66 44.80
C MET A 142 16.47 3.10 44.38
N ILE A 143 15.95 4.08 45.14
CA ILE A 143 16.18 5.51 44.92
C ILE A 143 17.68 5.85 45.05
N GLN A 144 18.38 5.20 45.98
CA GLN A 144 19.82 5.41 46.20
C GLN A 144 20.68 4.99 44.99
N GLN A 145 20.23 4.04 44.16
CA GLN A 145 20.95 3.67 42.92
C GLN A 145 20.98 4.83 41.91
N TYR A 146 20.06 5.78 42.03
CA TYR A 146 20.00 7.02 41.28
C TYR A 146 20.54 8.22 42.09
N ASP A 147 21.48 7.98 43.01
CA ASP A 147 22.06 8.96 43.95
C ASP A 147 21.02 9.71 44.80
N GLY A 148 19.90 9.06 45.13
CA GLY A 148 18.85 9.67 45.92
C GLY A 148 17.92 10.60 45.13
N ASN A 149 18.14 10.79 43.82
CA ASN A 149 17.35 11.73 43.03
C ASN A 149 17.10 11.22 41.60
N PRO A 150 16.02 10.44 41.38
CA PRO A 150 15.68 9.89 40.07
C PRO A 150 15.39 10.95 39.00
N TYR A 151 14.73 12.07 39.36
CA TYR A 151 14.50 13.18 38.43
C TYR A 151 15.83 13.77 37.93
N LYS A 152 16.74 14.06 38.85
CA LYS A 152 18.07 14.58 38.51
C LYS A 152 18.83 13.59 37.66
N ARG A 153 18.78 12.29 37.99
CA ARG A 153 19.43 11.25 37.17
C ARG A 153 18.89 11.24 35.74
N LEU A 154 17.57 11.32 35.56
CA LEU A 154 16.96 11.38 34.24
C LEU A 154 17.45 12.60 33.45
N VAL A 155 17.51 13.77 34.09
CA VAL A 155 18.04 15.02 33.48
C VAL A 155 19.53 14.92 33.15
N ASP A 156 20.34 14.35 34.04
CA ASP A 156 21.78 14.19 33.81
C ASP A 156 22.05 13.26 32.61
N MET A 157 21.34 12.13 32.52
CA MET A 157 21.43 11.21 31.38
C MET A 157 20.93 11.86 30.09
N ALA A 158 19.82 12.60 30.15
CA ALA A 158 19.30 13.34 29.00
C ALA A 158 20.30 14.39 28.49
N LYS A 159 21.01 15.10 29.38
CA LYS A 159 22.09 16.03 29.01
C LYS A 159 23.29 15.33 28.38
N ILE A 160 23.62 14.11 28.81
CA ILE A 160 24.64 13.28 28.14
C ILE A 160 24.15 12.91 26.73
N ALA A 161 22.90 12.48 26.61
CA ALA A 161 22.31 12.10 25.34
C ALA A 161 22.22 13.26 24.34
N GLN A 162 21.88 14.47 24.80
CA GLN A 162 21.86 15.70 23.98
C GLN A 162 23.23 16.08 23.39
N LYS A 163 24.34 15.48 23.84
CA LYS A 163 25.66 15.64 23.21
C LYS A 163 25.82 14.79 21.95
N LYS A 164 24.97 13.77 21.77
CA LYS A 164 25.04 12.81 20.66
C LYS A 164 23.80 12.79 19.78
N GLY A 165 22.60 12.99 20.35
CA GLY A 165 21.34 12.85 19.63
C GLY A 165 20.30 13.89 20.05
N VAL A 166 19.11 13.77 19.46
CA VAL A 166 17.97 14.68 19.66
C VAL A 166 16.89 13.97 20.46
N ILE A 167 16.41 14.61 21.54
CA ILE A 167 15.28 14.09 22.32
C ILE A 167 14.00 14.27 21.51
N LYS A 168 13.33 13.16 21.18
CA LYS A 168 12.15 13.12 20.29
C LYS A 168 10.84 12.78 20.99
N GLY A 169 10.87 12.37 22.25
CA GLY A 169 9.66 12.07 22.99
C GLY A 169 9.92 11.61 24.42
N ILE A 170 8.84 11.58 25.19
CA ILE A 170 8.82 11.11 26.58
C ILE A 170 7.82 9.96 26.68
N LEU A 171 8.23 8.86 27.29
CA LEU A 171 7.39 7.72 27.63
C LEU A 171 7.20 7.71 29.14
N VAL A 172 5.96 7.69 29.61
CA VAL A 172 5.66 7.57 31.04
C VAL A 172 4.71 6.41 31.26
N HIS A 173 4.96 5.61 32.27
CA HIS A 173 4.01 4.58 32.67
C HIS A 173 3.80 4.60 34.17
N GLN A 174 2.56 4.85 34.55
CA GLN A 174 2.16 4.88 35.95
C GLN A 174 1.89 3.47 36.48
N GLY A 175 2.09 3.31 37.79
CA GLY A 175 1.78 2.10 38.56
C GLY A 175 0.76 2.40 39.66
N GLU A 176 0.80 1.60 40.73
CA GLU A 176 -0.29 1.45 41.69
C GLU A 176 -0.47 2.68 42.59
N SER A 177 0.63 3.37 42.93
CA SER A 177 0.68 4.27 44.08
C SER A 177 -0.06 5.61 43.91
N ASN A 178 -0.48 5.96 42.69
CA ASN A 178 -1.34 7.13 42.45
C ASN A 178 -2.76 6.73 42.00
N THR A 179 -3.17 5.47 42.16
CA THR A 179 -4.52 5.03 41.79
C THR A 179 -5.57 5.89 42.48
N GLY A 180 -6.45 6.52 41.69
CA GLY A 180 -7.51 7.41 42.18
C GLY A 180 -7.09 8.85 42.49
N ASP A 181 -5.83 9.22 42.29
CA ASP A 181 -5.34 10.59 42.50
C ASP A 181 -5.80 11.53 41.37
N THR A 182 -6.89 12.26 41.61
CA THR A 182 -7.50 13.17 40.62
C THR A 182 -6.61 14.35 40.23
N LEU A 183 -5.54 14.63 41.00
CA LEU A 183 -4.56 15.67 40.68
C LEU A 183 -3.36 15.14 39.90
N TRP A 184 -3.31 13.84 39.60
CA TRP A 184 -2.16 13.21 38.97
C TRP A 184 -1.74 13.87 37.64
N THR A 185 -2.69 14.21 36.76
CA THR A 185 -2.36 14.86 35.47
C THR A 185 -1.70 16.22 35.67
N LYS A 186 -2.11 16.97 36.71
CA LYS A 186 -1.49 18.25 37.08
C LYS A 186 -0.10 18.06 37.68
N LYS A 187 0.11 17.01 38.49
CA LYS A 187 1.43 16.67 39.03
C LYS A 187 2.39 16.22 37.93
N LEU A 188 1.93 15.37 37.01
CA LEU A 188 2.73 14.96 35.86
C LEU A 188 3.08 16.15 34.96
N LYS A 189 2.18 17.13 34.81
CA LYS A 189 2.48 18.38 34.10
C LYS A 189 3.66 19.13 34.72
N ILE A 190 3.76 19.20 36.04
CA ILE A 190 4.90 19.85 36.71
C ILE A 190 6.21 19.16 36.32
N VAL A 191 6.24 17.82 36.35
CA VAL A 191 7.42 17.04 35.93
C VAL A 191 7.76 17.30 34.47
N TYR A 192 6.75 17.27 33.58
CA TYR A 192 6.91 17.54 32.15
C TYR A 192 7.45 18.95 31.89
N ASP A 193 6.85 19.99 32.48
CA ASP A 193 7.27 21.39 32.33
C ASP A 193 8.72 21.58 32.83
N ASN A 194 9.07 20.95 33.95
CA ASN A 194 10.43 20.97 34.47
C ASN A 194 11.41 20.28 33.52
N LEU A 195 11.06 19.12 32.93
CA LEU A 195 11.91 18.47 31.91
C LEU A 195 12.09 19.35 30.68
N MET A 196 11.03 20.01 30.19
CA MET A 196 11.12 20.92 29.06
C MET A 196 12.08 22.07 29.37
N LYS A 197 11.98 22.66 30.57
CA LYS A 197 12.84 23.74 31.02
C LYS A 197 14.29 23.31 31.23
N ASP A 198 14.53 22.28 32.04
CA ASP A 198 15.87 21.87 32.48
C ASP A 198 16.70 21.24 31.35
N LEU A 199 16.05 20.78 30.28
CA LEU A 199 16.67 20.23 29.06
C LEU A 199 16.57 21.16 27.85
N ASN A 200 15.98 22.34 28.00
CA ASN A 200 15.74 23.30 26.92
C ASN A 200 15.06 22.67 25.68
N LEU A 201 13.95 21.97 25.92
CA LEU A 201 13.15 21.28 24.90
C LEU A 201 11.92 22.09 24.52
N ASP A 202 11.50 21.95 23.27
CA ASP A 202 10.27 22.54 22.76
C ASP A 202 9.08 21.59 23.04
N PRO A 203 8.09 22.00 23.87
CA PRO A 203 6.95 21.15 24.21
C PRO A 203 6.07 20.80 23.02
N LYS A 204 6.13 21.54 21.90
CA LYS A 204 5.41 21.18 20.66
C LYS A 204 6.11 20.05 19.89
N LYS A 205 7.43 19.89 20.06
CA LYS A 205 8.25 18.90 19.33
C LYS A 205 8.54 17.63 20.12
N VAL A 206 8.26 17.63 21.43
CA VAL A 206 8.52 16.49 22.32
C VAL A 206 7.19 15.99 22.91
N PRO A 207 6.50 15.06 22.21
CA PRO A 207 5.26 14.46 22.71
C PRO A 207 5.51 13.60 23.95
N LEU A 208 4.52 13.54 24.83
CA LEU A 208 4.49 12.67 25.99
C LEU A 208 3.48 11.53 25.76
N LEU A 209 3.91 10.28 25.83
CA LEU A 209 3.04 9.11 25.72
C LEU A 209 2.90 8.48 27.10
N SER A 210 1.67 8.30 27.57
CA SER A 210 1.34 7.69 28.86
C SER A 210 0.61 6.38 28.70
N GLY A 211 1.14 5.31 29.27
CA GLY A 211 0.50 3.99 29.27
C GLY A 211 -0.57 3.88 30.34
N GLU A 212 -1.67 3.21 29.99
CA GLU A 212 -2.69 2.80 30.94
C GLU A 212 -2.20 1.66 31.85
N THR A 213 -2.68 1.64 33.09
CA THR A 213 -2.51 0.48 33.99
C THR A 213 -3.32 -0.72 33.48
N VAL A 214 -3.10 -1.91 34.03
CA VAL A 214 -3.88 -3.12 33.67
C VAL A 214 -5.36 -2.78 33.60
N SER A 215 -5.98 -3.11 32.47
CA SER A 215 -7.33 -2.66 32.14
C SER A 215 -8.40 -3.43 32.91
N GLU A 216 -9.60 -2.85 32.97
CA GLU A 216 -10.74 -3.41 33.69
C GLU A 216 -11.17 -4.77 33.10
N ASP A 217 -11.05 -4.96 31.78
CA ASP A 217 -11.33 -6.23 31.09
C ASP A 217 -10.38 -7.37 31.48
N GLN A 218 -9.25 -7.05 32.11
CA GLN A 218 -8.30 -8.00 32.66
C GLN A 218 -8.33 -8.03 34.21
N ASN A 219 -9.40 -7.54 34.84
CA ASN A 219 -9.55 -7.41 36.30
C ASN A 219 -8.45 -6.55 36.96
N GLY A 220 -7.93 -5.56 36.24
CA GLY A 220 -6.85 -4.71 36.73
C GLY A 220 -7.23 -3.97 38.02
N LYS A 221 -6.44 -4.18 39.08
CA LYS A 221 -6.68 -3.56 40.40
C LYS A 221 -6.59 -2.03 40.38
N CYS A 222 -5.83 -1.49 39.43
CA CYS A 222 -5.62 -0.06 39.25
C CYS A 222 -6.42 0.52 38.07
N ALA A 223 -7.32 -0.26 37.45
CA ALA A 223 -8.03 0.16 36.23
C ALA A 223 -8.81 1.48 36.39
N SER A 224 -9.26 1.81 37.61
CA SER A 224 -9.90 3.11 37.91
C SER A 224 -8.99 4.31 37.58
N MET A 225 -7.66 4.13 37.63
CA MET A 225 -6.67 5.13 37.25
C MET A 225 -6.72 5.46 35.75
N ASN A 226 -7.12 4.53 34.90
CA ASN A 226 -7.15 4.74 33.45
C ASN A 226 -8.13 5.86 33.07
N LYS A 227 -9.22 6.04 33.82
CA LYS A 227 -10.14 7.18 33.66
C LYS A 227 -9.45 8.52 33.92
N ILE A 228 -8.49 8.57 34.84
CA ILE A 228 -7.70 9.77 35.14
C ILE A 228 -6.62 9.96 34.07
N ILE A 229 -5.91 8.89 33.68
CA ILE A 229 -4.90 8.94 32.61
C ILE A 229 -5.51 9.42 31.29
N ALA A 230 -6.74 9.00 30.96
CA ALA A 230 -7.49 9.43 29.78
C ALA A 230 -7.70 10.95 29.70
N THR A 231 -7.67 11.66 30.84
CA THR A 231 -7.79 13.14 30.88
C THR A 231 -6.47 13.86 30.64
N LEU A 232 -5.34 13.15 30.60
CA LEU A 232 -4.00 13.75 30.45
C LEU A 232 -3.86 14.68 29.23
N PRO A 233 -4.40 14.36 28.03
CA PRO A 233 -4.34 15.26 26.88
C PRO A 233 -5.03 16.62 27.09
N GLN A 234 -5.95 16.72 28.06
CA GLN A 234 -6.62 17.98 28.42
C GLN A 234 -5.70 18.88 29.25
N THR A 235 -4.76 18.30 30.00
CA THR A 235 -3.81 19.02 30.86
C THR A 235 -2.48 19.29 30.14
N ILE A 236 -2.05 18.38 29.26
CA ILE A 236 -0.87 18.49 28.42
C ILE A 236 -1.31 18.24 26.97
N PRO A 237 -1.53 19.28 26.15
CA PRO A 237 -2.08 19.11 24.80
C PRO A 237 -1.26 18.21 23.86
N ASN A 238 0.06 18.12 24.08
CA ASN A 238 0.95 17.22 23.33
C ASN A 238 1.16 15.86 24.03
N ALA A 239 0.22 15.46 24.90
CA ALA A 239 0.22 14.14 25.53
C ALA A 239 -0.77 13.20 24.85
N TYR A 240 -0.43 11.91 24.86
CA TYR A 240 -1.20 10.84 24.24
C TYR A 240 -1.28 9.65 25.20
N VAL A 241 -2.42 8.98 25.21
CA VAL A 241 -2.66 7.79 26.04
C VAL A 241 -2.47 6.55 25.19
N ILE A 242 -1.75 5.56 25.74
CA ILE A 242 -1.50 4.27 25.10
C ILE A 242 -2.35 3.24 25.83
N SER A 243 -3.32 2.66 25.12
CA SER A 243 -4.26 1.75 25.76
C SER A 243 -3.61 0.44 26.15
N SER A 244 -3.93 -0.02 27.35
CA SER A 244 -3.55 -1.33 27.87
C SER A 244 -4.60 -2.41 27.62
N SER A 245 -5.75 -2.06 27.03
CA SER A 245 -6.81 -3.04 26.77
C SER A 245 -6.32 -4.19 25.89
N GLY A 246 -6.61 -5.43 26.30
CA GLY A 246 -6.10 -6.65 25.66
C GLY A 246 -4.61 -6.96 25.92
N CYS A 247 -3.87 -6.12 26.65
CA CYS A 247 -2.52 -6.46 27.10
C CYS A 247 -2.62 -7.45 28.26
N LYS A 248 -2.04 -8.63 28.10
CA LYS A 248 -2.18 -9.75 29.04
C LYS A 248 -1.64 -9.40 30.43
N ALA A 249 -2.54 -9.36 31.42
CA ALA A 249 -2.22 -9.09 32.82
C ALA A 249 -1.43 -10.23 33.47
N ALA A 250 -0.52 -9.88 34.37
CA ALA A 250 0.11 -10.81 35.29
C ALA A 250 -0.89 -11.23 36.39
N SER A 251 -0.58 -12.31 37.11
CA SER A 251 -1.46 -12.87 38.14
C SER A 251 -1.70 -11.96 39.34
N ASP A 252 -0.89 -10.91 39.51
CA ASP A 252 -1.10 -9.90 40.56
C ASP A 252 -2.16 -8.85 40.18
N TYR A 253 -2.54 -8.78 38.91
CA TYR A 253 -3.45 -7.81 38.30
C TYR A 253 -3.04 -6.34 38.47
N LEU A 254 -1.75 -6.10 38.74
CA LEU A 254 -1.10 -4.79 38.83
C LEU A 254 -0.16 -4.57 37.65
N HIS A 255 0.44 -5.66 37.17
CA HIS A 255 1.42 -5.67 36.10
C HIS A 255 0.98 -6.45 34.88
N PHE A 256 1.77 -6.37 33.81
CA PHE A 256 1.62 -7.16 32.61
C PHE A 256 2.57 -8.38 32.61
N THR A 257 2.18 -9.43 31.89
CA THR A 257 3.10 -10.52 31.51
C THR A 257 4.14 -10.03 30.51
N ALA A 258 5.14 -10.86 30.18
CA ALA A 258 6.09 -10.53 29.12
C ALA A 258 5.36 -10.20 27.81
N ASP A 259 4.38 -11.00 27.38
CA ASP A 259 3.55 -10.72 26.20
C ASP A 259 2.81 -9.37 26.27
N GLY A 260 2.24 -9.05 27.43
CA GLY A 260 1.56 -7.78 27.64
C GLY A 260 2.51 -6.58 27.53
N TYR A 261 3.72 -6.65 28.09
CA TYR A 261 4.73 -5.59 27.94
C TYR A 261 5.24 -5.44 26.51
N ARG A 262 5.40 -6.55 25.77
CA ARG A 262 5.77 -6.51 24.35
C ARG A 262 4.73 -5.74 23.56
N GLU A 263 3.47 -6.14 23.71
CA GLU A 263 2.35 -5.52 23.00
C GLU A 263 2.23 -4.03 23.34
N LEU A 264 2.28 -3.71 24.63
CA LEU A 264 2.22 -2.33 25.08
C LEU A 264 3.37 -1.49 24.48
N GLY A 265 4.60 -2.03 24.49
CA GLY A 265 5.77 -1.41 23.85
C GLY A 265 5.57 -1.15 22.35
N ARG A 266 5.00 -2.10 21.60
CA ARG A 266 4.65 -1.90 20.19
C ARG A 266 3.66 -0.75 20.02
N ARG A 267 2.64 -0.66 20.87
CA ARG A 267 1.65 0.42 20.80
C ARG A 267 2.25 1.81 21.07
N TYR A 268 3.16 1.91 22.04
CA TYR A 268 3.94 3.14 22.23
C TYR A 268 4.69 3.52 20.94
N ALA A 269 5.33 2.55 20.28
CA ALA A 269 6.10 2.81 19.07
C ALA A 269 5.20 3.18 17.90
N VAL A 270 4.11 2.45 17.66
CA VAL A 270 3.13 2.77 16.60
C VAL A 270 2.59 4.19 16.76
N LYS A 271 2.24 4.58 18.00
CA LYS A 271 1.78 5.94 18.26
C LYS A 271 2.89 6.95 17.99
N MET A 272 4.12 6.69 18.45
CA MET A 272 5.25 7.59 18.22
C MET A 272 5.60 7.73 16.73
N LEU A 273 5.68 6.63 15.98
CA LEU A 273 5.88 6.62 14.53
C LEU A 273 4.82 7.46 13.83
N SER A 274 3.55 7.29 14.22
CA SER A 274 2.46 8.10 13.68
C SER A 274 2.63 9.60 13.98
N LEU A 275 3.13 9.97 15.16
CA LEU A 275 3.38 11.38 15.54
C LEU A 275 4.57 11.96 14.80
N LEU A 276 5.56 11.13 14.48
CA LEU A 276 6.72 11.49 13.67
C LEU A 276 6.43 11.49 12.16
N GLY A 277 5.19 11.20 11.75
CA GLY A 277 4.75 11.23 10.36
C GLY A 277 5.05 9.96 9.55
N TYR A 278 5.31 8.82 10.21
CA TYR A 278 5.61 7.54 9.57
C TYR A 278 4.41 6.57 9.60
N LYS A 279 4.11 5.87 8.48
CA LYS A 279 3.43 4.56 8.44
C LYS A 279 3.90 3.67 7.27
N ILE A 280 4.24 2.42 7.62
CA ILE A 280 4.66 1.19 6.89
C ILE A 280 5.70 1.33 5.76
N TYR A 281 6.85 0.72 6.04
CA TYR A 281 8.03 0.56 5.21
C TYR A 281 7.77 -0.39 4.01
N ASN A 282 7.93 0.11 2.78
CA ASN A 282 7.96 -0.70 1.54
C ASN A 282 9.41 -0.88 1.02
N GLY A 283 10.31 -1.30 1.89
CA GLY A 283 11.58 -1.90 1.44
C GLY A 283 12.72 -0.97 1.02
N LYS A 284 12.56 0.35 0.83
CA LYS A 284 13.69 1.22 0.43
C LYS A 284 13.84 2.60 1.07
N GLU A 285 12.79 3.32 1.51
CA GLU A 285 12.91 4.58 2.27
C GLU A 285 11.56 5.02 2.87
N PHE A 286 11.58 6.01 3.78
CA PHE A 286 10.38 6.54 4.42
C PHE A 286 9.86 7.74 3.65
N ILE A 287 8.66 7.59 3.10
CA ILE A 287 8.01 8.61 2.28
C ILE A 287 6.94 9.30 3.13
N THR A 288 6.96 10.64 3.17
CA THR A 288 5.81 11.39 3.68
C THR A 288 4.66 11.18 2.71
N VAL A 289 3.62 10.48 3.15
CA VAL A 289 2.45 10.15 2.33
C VAL A 289 1.20 10.93 2.72
N GLN A 290 1.28 11.85 3.69
CA GLN A 290 0.20 12.77 4.07
C GLN A 290 0.77 13.95 4.88
N GLY A 291 0.02 15.04 4.97
CA GLY A 291 0.35 16.16 5.86
C GLY A 291 0.40 15.73 7.34
N PRO A 292 1.42 16.15 8.11
CA PRO A 292 1.44 15.91 9.55
C PRO A 292 0.30 16.66 10.23
N ILE A 293 -0.18 16.18 11.38
CA ILE A 293 -1.22 16.91 12.14
C ILE A 293 -0.75 18.35 12.39
N GLY A 294 -1.60 19.31 12.07
CA GLY A 294 -1.30 20.73 12.24
C GLY A 294 -0.55 21.38 11.07
N PHE A 295 -0.31 20.68 9.95
CA PHE A 295 0.36 21.27 8.77
C PHE A 295 -0.35 22.52 8.21
N ASP A 296 -1.65 22.62 8.46
CA ASP A 296 -2.53 23.70 8.02
C ASP A 296 -2.82 24.74 9.14
N GLN A 297 -2.13 24.64 10.28
CA GLN A 297 -2.25 25.56 11.40
C GLN A 297 -1.12 26.58 11.39
N LEU A 298 -1.42 27.80 11.86
CA LEU A 298 -0.45 28.90 11.88
C LEU A 298 0.77 28.54 12.73
N ASN A 299 1.95 28.52 12.10
CA ASN A 299 3.23 28.54 12.79
C ASN A 299 3.66 29.99 13.02
N SER A 300 3.64 30.44 14.29
CA SER A 300 4.04 31.81 14.66
C SER A 300 5.48 32.15 14.31
N ASP A 301 6.33 31.13 14.16
CA ASP A 301 7.76 31.28 13.94
C ASP A 301 8.12 31.24 12.44
N ALA A 302 7.16 30.86 11.59
CA ALA A 302 7.33 30.87 10.14
C ALA A 302 7.24 32.30 9.60
N ALA A 303 8.20 32.67 8.75
CA ALA A 303 8.08 33.90 7.98
C ALA A 303 6.85 33.82 7.08
N GLN A 304 6.06 34.89 7.04
CA GLN A 304 4.78 34.90 6.35
C GLN A 304 4.91 35.49 4.94
N GLY A 305 4.21 34.87 3.99
CA GLY A 305 4.02 35.44 2.66
C GLY A 305 3.06 36.64 2.68
N LYS A 306 2.84 37.23 1.50
CA LYS A 306 1.88 38.34 1.35
C LYS A 306 0.79 37.96 0.37
N ILE A 307 -0.45 38.26 0.77
CA ILE A 307 -1.63 38.13 -0.06
C ILE A 307 -2.06 39.51 -0.55
N GLU A 308 -2.37 39.62 -1.84
CA GLU A 308 -3.05 40.78 -2.41
C GLU A 308 -4.12 40.33 -3.43
N THR A 309 -5.18 41.12 -3.59
CA THR A 309 -6.14 40.94 -4.67
C THR A 309 -5.85 41.95 -5.76
N ILE A 310 -5.79 41.48 -7.00
CA ILE A 310 -5.55 42.31 -8.17
C ILE A 310 -6.75 42.28 -9.11
N THR A 311 -6.81 43.28 -9.98
CA THR A 311 -7.69 43.31 -11.15
C THR A 311 -6.87 43.30 -12.44
N TYR A 312 -7.43 42.72 -13.50
CA TYR A 312 -6.87 42.73 -14.86
C TYR A 312 -7.99 42.83 -15.90
N GLU A 313 -7.68 43.44 -17.04
CA GLU A 313 -8.61 43.53 -18.18
C GLU A 313 -8.60 42.20 -18.94
N SER A 314 -9.75 41.52 -19.01
CA SER A 314 -9.93 40.31 -19.80
C SER A 314 -10.49 40.67 -21.17
N LYS A 315 -9.70 40.47 -22.22
CA LYS A 315 -10.21 40.60 -23.59
C LYS A 315 -11.11 39.43 -23.96
N THR A 316 -10.88 38.27 -23.35
CA THR A 316 -11.70 37.07 -23.54
C THR A 316 -13.14 37.30 -23.09
N VAL A 317 -13.35 37.96 -21.95
CA VAL A 317 -14.68 38.24 -21.40
C VAL A 317 -15.22 39.62 -21.82
N GLY A 318 -14.32 40.58 -22.08
CA GLY A 318 -14.67 41.97 -22.32
C GLY A 318 -15.07 42.71 -21.04
N SER A 319 -14.46 42.35 -19.91
CA SER A 319 -14.64 43.00 -18.61
C SER A 319 -13.38 42.89 -17.74
N THR A 320 -13.29 43.75 -16.73
CA THR A 320 -12.28 43.63 -15.67
C THR A 320 -12.57 42.40 -14.80
N ARG A 321 -11.55 41.60 -14.51
CA ARG A 321 -11.63 40.37 -13.69
C ARG A 321 -10.66 40.41 -12.53
N ARG A 322 -10.82 39.50 -11.56
CA ARG A 322 -10.05 39.46 -10.30
C ARG A 322 -9.21 38.19 -10.16
N ALA A 323 -8.09 38.33 -9.45
CA ALA A 323 -7.29 37.22 -8.98
C ALA A 323 -6.64 37.56 -7.63
N THR A 324 -6.53 36.57 -6.76
CA THR A 324 -5.77 36.68 -5.51
C THR A 324 -4.35 36.15 -5.72
N ILE A 325 -3.35 36.91 -5.29
CA ILE A 325 -1.94 36.59 -5.46
C ILE A 325 -1.33 36.37 -4.09
N TYR A 326 -0.65 35.25 -3.92
CA TYR A 326 0.25 35.00 -2.80
C TYR A 326 1.70 35.09 -3.29
N THR A 327 2.50 35.88 -2.59
CA THR A 327 3.96 35.96 -2.79
C THR A 327 4.68 35.34 -1.60
N PRO A 328 5.75 34.55 -1.82
CA PRO A 328 6.39 33.79 -0.77
C PRO A 328 7.14 34.73 0.21
N PRO A 329 7.46 34.26 1.42
CA PRO A 329 8.30 35.00 2.36
C PRO A 329 9.61 35.44 1.69
N GLY A 330 9.99 36.71 1.89
CA GLY A 330 11.19 37.27 1.26
C GLY A 330 11.07 37.57 -0.25
N PHE A 331 9.85 37.66 -0.79
CA PHE A 331 9.62 38.03 -2.19
C PHE A 331 10.40 39.29 -2.61
N ASN A 332 11.14 39.17 -3.72
CA ASN A 332 12.00 40.23 -4.25
C ASN A 332 11.77 40.41 -5.75
N LYS A 333 11.36 41.61 -6.17
CA LYS A 333 11.10 41.94 -7.58
C LYS A 333 12.30 41.75 -8.52
N LYS A 334 13.52 41.63 -8.01
CA LYS A 334 14.75 41.36 -8.79
C LYS A 334 14.99 39.86 -9.04
N LYS A 335 14.33 38.97 -8.30
CA LYS A 335 14.41 37.50 -8.48
C LYS A 335 13.23 37.03 -9.33
N LYS A 336 13.46 36.05 -10.21
CA LYS A 336 12.38 35.39 -10.96
C LYS A 336 11.80 34.24 -10.13
N TYR A 337 10.49 34.11 -10.13
CA TYR A 337 9.77 33.07 -9.41
C TYR A 337 8.96 32.18 -10.38
N PRO A 338 8.89 30.87 -10.14
CA PRO A 338 7.89 30.02 -10.78
C PRO A 338 6.48 30.36 -10.28
N VAL A 339 5.46 29.94 -11.03
CA VAL A 339 4.06 30.30 -10.77
C VAL A 339 3.18 29.06 -10.71
N LEU A 340 2.41 28.94 -9.63
CA LEU A 340 1.31 27.99 -9.48
C LEU A 340 -0.03 28.70 -9.68
N TYR A 341 -0.82 28.28 -10.67
CA TYR A 341 -2.21 28.70 -10.84
C TYR A 341 -3.13 27.73 -10.09
N LEU A 342 -3.75 28.19 -9.01
CA LEU A 342 -4.54 27.39 -8.07
C LEU A 342 -6.04 27.70 -8.21
N LEU A 343 -6.78 26.78 -8.85
CA LEU A 343 -8.16 26.97 -9.30
C LEU A 343 -9.19 26.48 -8.27
N HIS A 344 -10.29 27.21 -8.18
CA HIS A 344 -11.37 26.99 -7.22
C HIS A 344 -12.49 26.08 -7.78
N GLY A 345 -13.39 25.61 -6.93
CA GLY A 345 -14.54 24.76 -7.26
C GLY A 345 -15.75 25.53 -7.78
N ILE A 346 -16.80 24.82 -8.20
CA ILE A 346 -17.94 25.44 -8.91
C ILE A 346 -18.69 26.50 -8.06
N GLY A 347 -18.71 26.33 -6.74
CA GLY A 347 -19.39 27.21 -5.79
C GLY A 347 -18.57 28.42 -5.34
N GLY A 348 -17.28 28.48 -5.68
CA GLY A 348 -16.38 29.52 -5.21
C GLY A 348 -16.08 30.65 -6.18
N ASP A 349 -15.01 31.36 -5.83
CA ASP A 349 -14.38 32.48 -6.52
C ASP A 349 -12.87 32.54 -6.20
N GLU A 350 -12.20 33.66 -6.51
CA GLU A 350 -10.77 33.88 -6.26
C GLU A 350 -10.33 33.81 -4.78
N LYS A 351 -11.28 33.69 -3.83
CA LYS A 351 -11.03 33.62 -2.38
C LYS A 351 -11.36 32.27 -1.77
N GLU A 352 -11.99 31.34 -2.51
CA GLU A 352 -12.45 30.06 -1.94
C GLU A 352 -11.31 29.28 -1.26
N TRP A 353 -10.13 29.22 -1.87
CA TRP A 353 -8.96 28.62 -1.24
C TRP A 353 -8.54 29.30 0.06
N LEU A 354 -8.60 30.63 0.15
CA LEU A 354 -8.31 31.35 1.40
C LEU A 354 -9.35 31.06 2.48
N ASN A 355 -10.62 31.03 2.10
CA ASN A 355 -11.72 30.86 3.05
C ASN A 355 -11.80 29.43 3.62
N GLY A 356 -11.52 28.41 2.80
CA GLY A 356 -11.64 27.01 3.23
C GLY A 356 -10.30 26.29 3.48
N GLY A 357 -9.23 26.74 2.82
CA GLY A 357 -7.96 26.00 2.71
C GLY A 357 -6.77 26.63 3.42
N ASN A 358 -6.77 27.95 3.63
CA ASN A 358 -5.61 28.72 4.12
C ASN A 358 -4.27 28.32 3.44
N PRO A 359 -4.19 28.31 2.10
CA PRO A 359 -3.00 27.87 1.37
C PRO A 359 -1.74 28.60 1.79
N GLN A 360 -1.84 29.88 2.18
CA GLN A 360 -0.71 30.66 2.68
C GLN A 360 -0.07 30.04 3.93
N ILE A 361 -0.86 29.48 4.85
CA ILE A 361 -0.34 28.86 6.07
C ILE A 361 0.39 27.56 5.71
N ILE A 362 -0.23 26.73 4.87
CA ILE A 362 0.36 25.47 4.39
C ILE A 362 1.72 25.74 3.73
N LEU A 363 1.78 26.75 2.84
CA LEU A 363 2.99 27.11 2.12
C LEU A 363 4.03 27.75 3.03
N ASP A 364 3.66 28.69 3.89
CA ASP A 364 4.58 29.32 4.86
C ASP A 364 5.24 28.27 5.78
N ASN A 365 4.45 27.29 6.25
CA ASN A 365 4.97 26.16 7.02
C ASN A 365 5.95 25.30 6.21
N LEU A 366 5.61 24.97 4.96
CA LEU A 366 6.49 24.21 4.07
C LEU A 366 7.78 24.98 3.73
N TYR A 367 7.73 26.30 3.63
CA TYR A 367 8.92 27.15 3.46
C TYR A 367 9.80 27.15 4.72
N ALA A 368 9.19 27.28 5.90
CA ALA A 368 9.92 27.23 7.17
C ALA A 368 10.63 25.87 7.37
N ASP A 369 10.01 24.79 6.88
CA ASP A 369 10.59 23.44 6.88
C ASP A 369 11.62 23.21 5.75
N GLY A 370 11.78 24.13 4.81
CA GLY A 370 12.67 23.98 3.65
C GLY A 370 12.24 22.91 2.65
N LYS A 371 10.94 22.61 2.56
CA LYS A 371 10.40 21.49 1.75
C LYS A 371 10.01 21.87 0.31
N ILE A 372 9.76 23.16 0.04
CA ILE A 372 9.27 23.66 -1.25
C ILE A 372 10.13 24.81 -1.79
N GLU A 373 10.14 24.93 -3.12
CA GLU A 373 10.79 26.05 -3.82
C GLU A 373 9.94 27.33 -3.73
N PRO A 374 10.54 28.51 -3.47
CA PRO A 374 9.81 29.79 -3.46
C PRO A 374 9.06 30.05 -4.77
N MET A 375 7.73 30.13 -4.69
CA MET A 375 6.84 30.32 -5.85
C MET A 375 5.76 31.36 -5.59
N ILE A 376 5.28 32.01 -6.66
CA ILE A 376 4.07 32.83 -6.63
C ILE A 376 2.86 31.91 -6.85
N VAL A 377 1.80 32.11 -6.06
CA VAL A 377 0.54 31.39 -6.25
C VAL A 377 -0.54 32.36 -6.70
N VAL A 378 -1.16 32.07 -7.84
CA VAL A 378 -2.24 32.85 -8.44
C VAL A 378 -3.54 32.07 -8.27
N MET A 379 -4.49 32.63 -7.53
CA MET A 379 -5.83 32.08 -7.31
C MET A 379 -6.84 32.94 -8.07
N PRO A 380 -7.12 32.65 -9.34
CA PRO A 380 -8.06 33.43 -10.15
C PRO A 380 -9.50 33.02 -9.89
N ASN A 381 -10.46 33.88 -10.26
CA ASN A 381 -11.83 33.42 -10.47
C ASN A 381 -11.87 32.60 -11.78
N GLY A 382 -12.22 31.32 -11.68
CA GLY A 382 -12.24 30.38 -12.80
C GLY A 382 -13.48 30.46 -13.68
N ARG A 383 -14.45 31.32 -13.35
CA ARG A 383 -15.71 31.52 -14.10
C ARG A 383 -15.57 32.73 -15.04
N ALA A 384 -15.18 32.49 -16.30
CA ALA A 384 -14.93 33.57 -17.28
C ALA A 384 -16.20 34.03 -17.98
N MET A 385 -16.94 34.94 -17.33
CA MET A 385 -18.13 35.62 -17.86
C MET A 385 -18.30 36.99 -17.20
N LYS A 386 -19.17 37.84 -17.75
CA LYS A 386 -19.37 39.21 -17.23
C LYS A 386 -19.90 39.23 -15.79
N ASP A 387 -20.88 38.38 -15.48
CA ASP A 387 -21.33 38.13 -14.11
C ASP A 387 -20.64 36.86 -13.59
N ASP A 388 -19.42 37.02 -13.07
CA ASP A 388 -18.63 35.93 -12.53
C ASP A 388 -18.98 35.58 -11.08
N SER A 389 -20.13 36.03 -10.57
CA SER A 389 -20.57 35.74 -9.20
C SER A 389 -21.09 34.30 -9.03
N ALA A 390 -20.85 33.73 -7.85
CA ALA A 390 -21.36 32.42 -7.44
C ALA A 390 -22.83 32.50 -6.93
N SER A 391 -23.63 33.40 -7.49
CA SER A 391 -25.04 33.58 -7.12
C SER A 391 -25.98 32.72 -7.99
N GLY A 392 -27.23 32.52 -7.56
CA GLY A 392 -28.23 31.79 -8.35
C GLY A 392 -27.90 30.32 -8.63
N ASN A 393 -28.38 29.77 -9.75
CA ASN A 393 -28.10 28.39 -10.14
C ASN A 393 -26.68 28.27 -10.72
N ILE A 394 -25.71 27.93 -9.88
CA ILE A 394 -24.30 27.74 -10.28
C ILE A 394 -24.08 26.61 -11.30
N MET A 395 -25.05 25.69 -11.45
CA MET A 395 -25.03 24.59 -12.41
C MET A 395 -25.69 24.94 -13.75
N ALA A 396 -26.08 26.20 -13.97
CA ALA A 396 -26.66 26.62 -15.25
C ALA A 396 -25.67 26.42 -16.42
N PRO A 397 -26.15 26.05 -17.63
CA PRO A 397 -25.28 25.72 -18.76
C PRO A 397 -24.27 26.82 -19.15
N ASP A 398 -24.69 28.09 -19.07
CA ASP A 398 -23.83 29.25 -19.32
C ASP A 398 -22.74 29.41 -18.25
N LYS A 399 -23.05 29.17 -16.97
CA LYS A 399 -22.08 29.20 -15.87
C LYS A 399 -21.07 28.06 -15.97
N ILE A 400 -21.50 26.84 -16.31
CA ILE A 400 -20.59 25.72 -16.58
C ILE A 400 -19.70 26.03 -17.78
N LYS A 401 -20.26 26.58 -18.86
CA LYS A 401 -19.51 27.01 -20.04
C LYS A 401 -18.48 28.09 -19.71
N ALA A 402 -18.78 29.00 -18.79
CA ALA A 402 -17.83 30.04 -18.36
C ALA A 402 -16.56 29.47 -17.72
N PHE A 403 -16.64 28.32 -17.03
CA PHE A 403 -15.45 27.61 -16.56
C PHE A 403 -14.60 27.07 -17.72
N ALA A 404 -15.21 26.59 -18.81
CA ALA A 404 -14.45 26.19 -20.00
C ALA A 404 -13.83 27.41 -20.75
N VAL A 405 -14.56 28.52 -20.84
CA VAL A 405 -14.05 29.79 -21.44
C VAL A 405 -12.82 30.31 -20.73
N PHE A 406 -12.67 30.03 -19.43
CA PHE A 406 -11.53 30.47 -18.64
C PHE A 406 -10.18 29.96 -19.15
N GLU A 407 -10.12 28.87 -19.92
CA GLU A 407 -8.88 28.46 -20.57
C GLU A 407 -8.27 29.58 -21.44
N LYS A 408 -9.11 30.23 -22.26
CA LYS A 408 -8.68 31.33 -23.13
C LYS A 408 -8.27 32.56 -22.33
N ASP A 409 -9.03 32.87 -21.29
CA ASP A 409 -8.73 33.99 -20.40
C ASP A 409 -7.42 33.77 -19.64
N LEU A 410 -7.20 32.56 -19.10
CA LEU A 410 -5.98 32.16 -18.42
C LEU A 410 -4.76 32.33 -19.33
N LEU A 411 -4.83 31.78 -20.55
CA LEU A 411 -3.72 31.74 -21.48
C LEU A 411 -3.43 33.10 -22.15
N ASN A 412 -4.47 33.84 -22.55
CA ASN A 412 -4.32 35.04 -23.37
C ASN A 412 -4.34 36.35 -22.58
N ASP A 413 -4.95 36.36 -21.38
CA ASP A 413 -5.13 37.57 -20.59
C ASP A 413 -4.37 37.49 -19.25
N LEU A 414 -4.68 36.50 -18.40
CA LEU A 414 -4.14 36.43 -17.04
C LEU A 414 -2.65 36.08 -16.98
N ILE A 415 -2.18 35.04 -17.68
CA ILE A 415 -0.74 34.69 -17.71
C ILE A 415 0.10 35.89 -18.19
N PRO A 416 -0.20 36.53 -19.35
CA PRO A 416 0.52 37.72 -19.80
C PRO A 416 0.48 38.88 -18.80
N PHE A 417 -0.65 39.09 -18.12
CA PHE A 417 -0.74 40.10 -17.07
C PHE A 417 0.21 39.82 -15.90
N ILE A 418 0.21 38.58 -15.39
CA ILE A 418 1.10 38.16 -14.29
C ILE A 418 2.57 38.31 -14.67
N GLU A 419 2.95 37.87 -15.87
CA GLU A 419 4.32 37.97 -16.39
C GLU A 419 4.79 39.41 -16.63
N LYS A 420 3.86 40.36 -16.77
CA LYS A 420 4.16 41.80 -16.87
C LYS A 420 4.27 42.46 -15.49
N LYS A 421 3.40 42.07 -14.55
CA LYS A 421 3.30 42.70 -13.22
C LYS A 421 4.30 42.15 -12.21
N TYR A 422 4.61 40.85 -12.28
CA TYR A 422 5.49 40.14 -11.36
C TYR A 422 6.73 39.61 -12.07
N SER A 423 7.84 39.48 -11.34
CA SER A 423 9.08 38.90 -11.87
C SER A 423 8.97 37.38 -11.88
N THR A 424 8.50 36.83 -13.00
CA THR A 424 8.28 35.39 -13.18
C THR A 424 9.12 34.80 -14.30
N TYR A 425 9.32 33.48 -14.24
CA TYR A 425 9.68 32.70 -15.41
C TYR A 425 8.47 32.62 -16.37
N LYS A 426 8.74 32.39 -17.66
CA LYS A 426 7.71 32.41 -18.73
C LYS A 426 7.60 31.08 -19.48
N ASP A 427 8.53 30.17 -19.23
CA ASP A 427 8.54 28.84 -19.80
C ASP A 427 7.65 27.87 -19.00
N ARG A 428 7.40 26.71 -19.59
CA ARG A 428 6.56 25.67 -19.01
C ARG A 428 7.15 25.00 -17.77
N GLU A 429 8.48 24.93 -17.67
CA GLU A 429 9.16 24.23 -16.56
C GLU A 429 8.91 24.93 -15.23
N HIS A 430 8.54 26.21 -15.28
CA HIS A 430 8.25 27.05 -14.14
C HIS A 430 6.77 27.45 -14.03
N ARG A 431 5.87 26.74 -14.73
CA ARG A 431 4.42 26.99 -14.70
C ARG A 431 3.66 25.73 -14.28
N ALA A 432 2.99 25.81 -13.14
CA ALA A 432 2.13 24.76 -12.59
C ALA A 432 0.66 25.19 -12.61
N ILE A 433 -0.25 24.23 -12.72
CA ILE A 433 -1.69 24.43 -12.59
C ILE A 433 -2.26 23.34 -11.68
N ALA A 434 -3.07 23.73 -10.70
CA ALA A 434 -3.79 22.79 -9.86
C ALA A 434 -5.14 23.33 -9.40
N GLY A 435 -6.04 22.48 -8.90
CA GLY A 435 -7.31 22.95 -8.37
C GLY A 435 -8.17 21.87 -7.74
N LEU A 436 -9.23 22.32 -7.05
CA LEU A 436 -10.23 21.47 -6.39
C LEU A 436 -11.52 21.35 -7.21
N SER A 437 -12.19 20.21 -7.19
CA SER A 437 -13.52 20.01 -7.80
C SER A 437 -13.58 20.45 -9.27
N MET A 438 -14.40 21.44 -9.61
CA MET A 438 -14.44 22.08 -10.93
C MET A 438 -13.08 22.62 -11.37
N GLY A 439 -12.32 23.27 -10.48
CA GLY A 439 -10.96 23.71 -10.71
C GLY A 439 -9.97 22.55 -10.89
N GLY A 440 -10.24 21.41 -10.29
CA GLY A 440 -9.50 20.16 -10.55
C GLY A 440 -9.75 19.64 -11.96
N GLY A 441 -11.01 19.68 -12.41
CA GLY A 441 -11.37 19.34 -13.80
C GLY A 441 -10.79 20.33 -14.82
N GLN A 442 -10.78 21.63 -14.53
CA GLN A 442 -10.07 22.64 -15.32
C GLN A 442 -8.57 22.38 -15.37
N SER A 443 -7.96 21.99 -14.24
CA SER A 443 -6.52 21.71 -14.18
C SER A 443 -6.14 20.54 -15.09
N LEU A 444 -6.95 19.49 -15.13
CA LEU A 444 -6.77 18.39 -16.10
C LEU A 444 -6.97 18.89 -17.53
N ASN A 445 -8.12 19.50 -17.83
CA ASN A 445 -8.46 19.95 -19.18
C ASN A 445 -7.41 20.90 -19.76
N PHE A 446 -6.97 21.89 -18.97
CA PHE A 446 -6.07 22.96 -19.44
C PHE A 446 -4.62 22.53 -19.36
N GLY A 447 -4.22 21.84 -18.27
CA GLY A 447 -2.86 21.37 -18.09
C GLY A 447 -2.47 20.34 -19.16
N LEU A 448 -3.31 19.31 -19.35
CA LEU A 448 -3.06 18.25 -20.33
C LEU A 448 -3.37 18.69 -21.77
N GLY A 449 -4.29 19.64 -21.95
CA GLY A 449 -4.57 20.26 -23.25
C GLY A 449 -3.47 21.23 -23.74
N ASN A 450 -2.63 21.74 -22.84
CA ASN A 450 -1.60 22.75 -23.15
C ASN A 450 -0.23 22.36 -22.57
N LEU A 451 0.26 21.18 -22.94
CA LEU A 451 1.56 20.66 -22.47
C LEU A 451 2.75 21.54 -22.86
N ASP A 452 2.63 22.45 -23.83
CA ASP A 452 3.65 23.45 -24.15
C ASP A 452 3.68 24.62 -23.14
N LYS A 453 2.63 24.79 -22.33
CA LYS A 453 2.50 25.85 -21.33
C LYS A 453 2.71 25.37 -19.90
N PHE A 454 2.32 24.14 -19.57
CA PHE A 454 2.38 23.59 -18.21
C PHE A 454 3.22 22.32 -18.15
N ALA A 455 4.05 22.21 -17.11
CA ALA A 455 4.83 21.01 -16.83
C ALA A 455 4.36 20.27 -15.57
N TRP A 456 3.56 20.92 -14.72
CA TRP A 456 3.10 20.40 -13.44
C TRP A 456 1.59 20.57 -13.34
N VAL A 457 0.87 19.47 -13.21
CA VAL A 457 -0.60 19.46 -13.20
C VAL A 457 -1.10 18.73 -11.96
N GLY A 458 -1.97 19.37 -11.18
CA GLY A 458 -2.59 18.81 -9.98
C GLY A 458 -4.12 18.86 -10.03
N ALA A 459 -4.78 17.75 -9.75
CA ALA A 459 -6.24 17.67 -9.78
C ALA A 459 -6.75 17.04 -8.48
N PHE A 460 -7.47 17.81 -7.67
CA PHE A 460 -8.03 17.36 -6.41
C PHE A 460 -9.55 17.19 -6.56
N SER A 461 -10.04 15.95 -6.46
CA SER A 461 -11.44 15.57 -6.65
C SER A 461 -12.07 16.10 -7.94
N ALA A 462 -11.45 15.84 -9.10
CA ALA A 462 -11.82 16.43 -10.37
C ALA A 462 -13.30 16.21 -10.76
N ALA A 463 -13.96 17.28 -11.20
CA ALA A 463 -15.39 17.28 -11.53
C ALA A 463 -15.73 16.49 -12.82
N PRO A 464 -17.00 16.04 -12.99
CA PRO A 464 -17.43 15.20 -14.13
C PRO A 464 -17.32 15.85 -15.50
N ASN A 465 -17.27 17.18 -15.58
CA ASN A 465 -17.06 17.91 -16.84
C ASN A 465 -15.61 17.84 -17.35
N THR A 466 -14.73 17.12 -16.67
CA THR A 466 -13.44 16.69 -17.21
C THR A 466 -13.68 15.83 -18.46
N LYS A 467 -12.97 16.10 -19.56
CA LYS A 467 -13.09 15.34 -20.80
C LYS A 467 -12.88 13.82 -20.60
N MET A 468 -13.35 13.00 -21.53
CA MET A 468 -12.99 11.57 -21.54
C MET A 468 -11.47 11.42 -21.68
N PRO A 469 -10.83 10.39 -21.10
CA PRO A 469 -9.36 10.32 -21.05
C PRO A 469 -8.69 10.39 -22.42
N GLU A 470 -9.30 9.78 -23.44
CA GLU A 470 -8.83 9.80 -24.83
C GLU A 470 -8.87 11.20 -25.46
N GLU A 471 -9.86 12.02 -25.09
CA GLU A 471 -9.96 13.42 -25.51
C GLU A 471 -9.10 14.36 -24.67
N LEU A 472 -8.90 14.01 -23.40
CA LEU A 472 -8.11 14.76 -22.44
C LEU A 472 -6.62 14.70 -22.79
N LEU A 473 -6.15 13.52 -23.21
CA LEU A 473 -4.76 13.28 -23.56
C LEU A 473 -4.65 12.34 -24.78
N PRO A 474 -4.95 12.85 -26.00
CA PRO A 474 -4.93 12.03 -27.21
C PRO A 474 -3.52 11.52 -27.60
N ASN A 475 -2.46 12.12 -27.04
CA ASN A 475 -1.08 11.70 -27.26
C ASN A 475 -0.34 11.43 -25.92
N PRO A 476 -0.55 10.26 -25.30
CA PRO A 476 0.07 9.90 -24.02
C PRO A 476 1.60 9.91 -24.04
N GLN A 477 2.21 9.54 -25.18
CA GLN A 477 3.67 9.50 -25.32
C GLN A 477 4.30 10.90 -25.28
N GLU A 478 3.58 11.92 -25.74
CA GLU A 478 4.01 13.31 -25.59
C GLU A 478 3.93 13.77 -24.12
N ALA A 479 2.85 13.41 -23.42
CA ALA A 479 2.69 13.67 -21.99
C ALA A 479 3.85 13.09 -21.18
N LYS A 480 4.24 11.84 -21.46
CA LYS A 480 5.38 11.17 -20.80
C LYS A 480 6.69 11.94 -20.93
N LYS A 481 6.91 12.62 -22.05
CA LYS A 481 8.12 13.41 -22.31
C LYS A 481 8.05 14.81 -21.69
N LYS A 482 6.86 15.41 -21.72
CA LYS A 482 6.68 16.82 -21.35
C LYS A 482 6.33 17.01 -19.88
N LEU A 483 5.47 16.18 -19.30
CA LEU A 483 5.07 16.35 -17.90
C LEU A 483 6.23 16.04 -16.94
N LYS A 484 6.45 16.94 -15.99
CA LYS A 484 7.30 16.68 -14.83
C LYS A 484 6.49 15.96 -13.76
N LEU A 485 5.27 16.44 -13.51
CA LEU A 485 4.36 15.87 -12.54
C LEU A 485 2.91 15.94 -13.02
N LEU A 486 2.21 14.82 -12.87
CA LEU A 486 0.76 14.76 -12.89
C LEU A 486 0.28 14.16 -11.57
N TRP A 487 -0.49 14.92 -10.80
CA TRP A 487 -1.06 14.53 -9.52
C TRP A 487 -2.57 14.48 -9.63
N ILE A 488 -3.16 13.32 -9.33
CA ILE A 488 -4.60 13.12 -9.29
C ILE A 488 -4.94 12.61 -7.90
N SER A 489 -5.70 13.36 -7.11
CA SER A 489 -6.14 12.91 -5.79
C SER A 489 -7.64 12.98 -5.59
N CYS A 490 -8.16 12.13 -4.71
CA CYS A 490 -9.58 12.10 -4.36
C CYS A 490 -9.80 11.42 -2.99
N GLY A 491 -10.87 11.81 -2.30
CA GLY A 491 -11.33 11.08 -1.12
C GLY A 491 -11.95 9.74 -1.52
N ASP A 492 -11.74 8.69 -0.73
CA ASP A 492 -12.27 7.34 -0.97
C ASP A 492 -13.81 7.25 -0.90
N ASN A 493 -14.46 8.23 -0.26
CA ASN A 493 -15.91 8.38 -0.19
C ASN A 493 -16.41 9.63 -0.94
N ASP A 494 -15.59 10.19 -1.83
CA ASP A 494 -15.98 11.28 -2.71
C ASP A 494 -16.86 10.72 -3.86
N GLY A 495 -18.03 11.33 -4.08
CA GLY A 495 -18.94 10.94 -5.17
C GLY A 495 -18.35 11.14 -6.57
N LEU A 496 -17.24 11.85 -6.70
CA LEU A 496 -16.55 12.13 -7.97
C LEU A 496 -15.35 11.21 -8.24
N ILE A 497 -15.06 10.25 -7.37
CA ILE A 497 -13.89 9.35 -7.49
C ILE A 497 -13.82 8.63 -8.84
N GLY A 498 -14.97 8.33 -9.46
CA GLY A 498 -15.03 7.71 -10.78
C GLY A 498 -14.30 8.50 -11.87
N ASN A 499 -14.23 9.83 -11.77
CA ASN A 499 -13.48 10.67 -12.72
C ASN A 499 -11.97 10.55 -12.54
N SER A 500 -11.53 10.50 -11.29
CA SER A 500 -10.12 10.30 -10.94
C SER A 500 -9.68 8.90 -11.39
N ARG A 501 -10.49 7.87 -11.11
CA ARG A 501 -10.23 6.48 -11.50
C ARG A 501 -10.13 6.29 -13.01
N ARG A 502 -11.13 6.73 -13.79
CA ARG A 502 -11.10 6.56 -15.26
C ARG A 502 -9.88 7.24 -15.90
N THR A 503 -9.45 8.37 -15.33
CA THR A 503 -8.26 9.08 -15.81
C THR A 503 -6.98 8.32 -15.42
N HIS A 504 -6.88 7.84 -14.18
CA HIS A 504 -5.78 7.00 -13.70
C HIS A 504 -5.62 5.73 -14.55
N GLU A 505 -6.69 4.98 -14.78
CA GLU A 505 -6.69 3.73 -15.55
C GLU A 505 -6.14 3.95 -16.97
N TYR A 506 -6.58 5.01 -17.65
CA TYR A 506 -6.08 5.37 -18.98
C TYR A 506 -4.58 5.72 -18.97
N LEU A 507 -4.13 6.50 -17.98
CA LEU A 507 -2.72 6.90 -17.85
C LEU A 507 -1.83 5.69 -17.52
N TYR A 508 -2.30 4.79 -16.64
CA TYR A 508 -1.63 3.55 -16.28
C TYR A 508 -1.48 2.64 -17.50
N LYS A 509 -2.56 2.43 -18.26
CA LYS A 509 -2.55 1.66 -19.51
C LYS A 509 -1.53 2.18 -20.53
N ASN A 510 -1.36 3.49 -20.61
CA ASN A 510 -0.46 4.13 -21.57
C ASN A 510 0.95 4.46 -21.02
N ASP A 511 1.31 3.93 -19.85
CA ASP A 511 2.61 4.15 -19.20
C ASP A 511 2.98 5.65 -19.02
N VAL A 512 1.98 6.49 -18.74
CA VAL A 512 2.18 7.91 -18.41
C VAL A 512 2.48 8.04 -16.91
N PRO A 513 3.66 8.54 -16.51
CA PRO A 513 4.00 8.68 -15.10
C PRO A 513 3.10 9.69 -14.39
N HIS A 514 2.43 9.26 -13.32
CA HIS A 514 1.55 10.11 -12.52
C HIS A 514 1.42 9.55 -11.10
N ILE A 515 0.99 10.41 -10.17
CA ILE A 515 0.60 10.03 -8.82
C ILE A 515 -0.92 9.97 -8.78
N TYR A 516 -1.46 8.80 -8.40
CA TYR A 516 -2.87 8.61 -8.13
C TYR A 516 -3.08 8.41 -6.63
N TYR A 517 -3.50 9.47 -5.95
CA TYR A 517 -3.51 9.55 -4.50
C TYR A 517 -4.94 9.48 -3.95
N ILE A 518 -5.34 8.31 -3.46
CA ILE A 518 -6.62 8.13 -2.78
C ILE A 518 -6.40 8.18 -1.26
N GLU A 519 -7.18 9.01 -0.57
CA GLU A 519 -7.11 9.18 0.89
C GLU A 519 -8.47 9.02 1.57
N PRO A 520 -8.50 8.69 2.89
CA PRO A 520 -9.74 8.68 3.65
C PRO A 520 -10.40 10.07 3.65
N GLY A 521 -11.59 10.20 3.05
CA GLY A 521 -12.26 11.48 3.00
C GLY A 521 -13.44 11.54 2.04
N VAL A 522 -14.08 12.70 2.01
CA VAL A 522 -15.20 13.04 1.13
C VAL A 522 -14.83 14.24 0.25
N HIS A 523 -15.81 14.82 -0.44
CA HIS A 523 -15.62 16.00 -1.30
C HIS A 523 -15.46 17.30 -0.48
N ASP A 524 -14.34 17.47 0.24
CA ASP A 524 -14.13 18.59 1.15
C ASP A 524 -12.69 19.14 1.24
N PHE A 525 -12.54 20.25 1.97
CA PHE A 525 -11.26 20.93 2.18
C PHE A 525 -10.25 20.14 3.01
N LYS A 526 -10.64 19.09 3.76
CA LYS A 526 -9.66 18.26 4.46
C LYS A 526 -8.82 17.51 3.43
N VAL A 527 -9.45 16.92 2.42
CA VAL A 527 -8.80 16.25 1.28
C VAL A 527 -8.01 17.26 0.44
N TRP A 528 -8.60 18.41 0.10
CA TRP A 528 -7.93 19.36 -0.80
C TRP A 528 -6.73 20.07 -0.16
N LYS A 529 -6.75 20.35 1.15
CA LYS A 529 -5.58 20.88 1.87
C LYS A 529 -4.43 19.88 1.89
N ASN A 530 -4.73 18.60 2.12
CA ASN A 530 -3.72 17.55 2.07
C ASN A 530 -3.15 17.38 0.66
N GLY A 531 -4.01 17.38 -0.37
CA GLY A 531 -3.61 17.41 -1.77
C GLY A 531 -2.67 18.58 -2.10
N LEU A 532 -3.00 19.79 -1.64
CA LEU A 532 -2.14 20.97 -1.83
C LEU A 532 -0.80 20.84 -1.09
N TYR A 533 -0.80 20.36 0.16
CA TYR A 533 0.42 20.13 0.94
C TYR A 533 1.33 19.12 0.24
N MET A 534 0.78 18.01 -0.23
CA MET A 534 1.52 16.95 -0.90
C MET A 534 2.03 17.42 -2.27
N PHE A 535 1.16 17.95 -3.13
CA PHE A 535 1.51 18.40 -4.47
C PHE A 535 2.60 19.48 -4.48
N SER A 536 2.50 20.47 -3.58
CA SER A 536 3.47 21.58 -3.52
C SER A 536 4.90 21.11 -3.27
N GLN A 537 5.07 20.01 -2.54
CA GLN A 537 6.36 19.39 -2.25
C GLN A 537 7.05 18.75 -3.45
N PHE A 538 6.46 18.75 -4.64
CA PHE A 538 7.11 18.28 -5.87
C PHE A 538 7.42 19.40 -6.85
N LEU A 539 6.80 20.57 -6.68
CA LEU A 539 6.83 21.61 -7.69
C LEU A 539 8.23 22.20 -7.87
N PHE A 540 8.59 22.40 -9.15
CA PHE A 540 9.77 23.17 -9.59
C PHE A 540 11.12 22.61 -9.12
N LYS A 541 11.18 21.32 -8.80
CA LYS A 541 12.42 20.60 -8.47
C LYS A 541 12.46 19.23 -9.13
N ALA A 542 13.60 18.56 -9.08
CA ALA A 542 13.72 17.21 -9.62
C ALA A 542 12.75 16.25 -8.91
N VAL A 543 12.06 15.42 -9.68
CA VAL A 543 11.12 14.41 -9.20
C VAL A 543 11.55 13.03 -9.70
N ASP A 544 11.52 12.05 -8.81
CA ASP A 544 11.77 10.65 -9.15
C ASP A 544 10.43 9.97 -9.45
N GLN A 545 10.15 9.81 -10.75
CA GLN A 545 8.92 9.20 -11.23
C GLN A 545 8.82 7.72 -10.85
N SER A 546 9.94 7.05 -10.56
CA SER A 546 9.92 5.64 -10.15
C SER A 546 9.27 5.41 -8.77
N ASN A 547 9.17 6.47 -7.96
CA ASN A 547 8.57 6.41 -6.61
C ASN A 547 7.12 6.90 -6.55
N PHE A 548 6.53 7.32 -7.67
CA PHE A 548 5.20 7.94 -7.68
C PHE A 548 4.11 7.05 -7.06
N ALA A 549 4.14 5.75 -7.32
CA ALA A 549 3.13 4.84 -6.79
C ALA A 549 3.20 4.69 -5.26
N ALA A 550 4.36 4.95 -4.65
CA ALA A 550 4.57 4.82 -3.21
C ALA A 550 3.87 5.91 -2.38
N TYR A 551 3.41 6.99 -3.02
CA TYR A 551 2.66 8.06 -2.34
C TYR A 551 1.19 7.69 -2.10
N THR A 552 0.68 6.64 -2.72
CA THR A 552 -0.73 6.24 -2.61
C THR A 552 -1.01 5.54 -1.28
N ILE A 553 -2.02 6.01 -0.52
CA ILE A 553 -2.32 5.46 0.81
C ILE A 553 -3.52 4.50 0.84
N LEU A 554 -4.42 4.58 -0.13
CA LEU A 554 -5.55 3.66 -0.31
C LEU A 554 -5.60 3.12 -1.73
N GLY A 555 -6.08 1.89 -1.86
CA GLY A 555 -6.25 1.22 -3.15
C GLY A 555 -7.71 1.16 -3.59
N GLU A 556 -7.92 0.57 -4.75
CA GLU A 556 -9.26 0.28 -5.25
C GLU A 556 -9.71 -1.11 -4.79
N ALA A 557 -11.01 -1.28 -4.54
CA ALA A 557 -11.55 -2.59 -4.19
C ALA A 557 -11.25 -3.59 -5.33
N ALA A 558 -10.75 -4.78 -5.00
CA ALA A 558 -10.51 -5.79 -6.01
C ALA A 558 -11.82 -6.18 -6.70
N GLN A 559 -11.78 -6.43 -8.02
CA GLN A 559 -12.96 -6.82 -8.79
C GLN A 559 -13.56 -8.17 -8.36
N THR A 560 -12.78 -8.97 -7.62
CA THR A 560 -13.21 -10.25 -7.04
C THR A 560 -13.85 -10.08 -5.66
N ASN A 561 -13.97 -8.86 -5.13
CA ASN A 561 -14.69 -8.63 -3.88
C ASN A 561 -16.18 -8.92 -4.06
N ILE A 562 -16.81 -9.49 -3.04
CA ILE A 562 -18.27 -9.58 -3.02
C ILE A 562 -18.88 -8.19 -2.88
N ARG A 563 -20.16 -8.06 -3.25
CA ARG A 563 -20.88 -6.76 -3.27
C ARG A 563 -20.72 -5.99 -1.95
N ASN A 564 -20.42 -4.70 -2.07
CA ASN A 564 -20.23 -3.74 -0.98
C ASN A 564 -18.97 -3.93 -0.11
N ASN A 565 -18.13 -4.96 -0.34
CA ASN A 565 -16.86 -5.07 0.36
C ASN A 565 -15.78 -4.19 -0.27
N LYS A 566 -15.19 -3.33 0.55
CA LYS A 566 -14.10 -2.43 0.12
C LYS A 566 -12.73 -3.10 0.11
N TYR A 567 -12.57 -4.25 0.78
CA TYR A 567 -11.30 -4.96 0.90
C TYR A 567 -11.42 -6.41 0.40
N PRO A 568 -10.34 -7.01 -0.12
CA PRO A 568 -9.02 -6.42 -0.34
C PRO A 568 -9.01 -5.20 -1.27
N GLN A 569 -8.07 -4.28 -1.01
CA GLN A 569 -7.80 -3.13 -1.86
C GLN A 569 -6.47 -3.30 -2.59
N ILE A 570 -6.42 -2.96 -3.87
CA ILE A 570 -5.22 -3.03 -4.70
C ILE A 570 -4.69 -1.60 -4.87
N LEU A 571 -3.45 -1.39 -4.42
CA LEU A 571 -2.74 -0.13 -4.58
C LEU A 571 -2.22 -0.01 -6.02
N PRO A 572 -1.94 1.21 -6.52
CA PRO A 572 -1.47 1.42 -7.90
C PRO A 572 -0.14 0.74 -8.25
N ASP A 573 0.65 0.34 -7.25
CA ASP A 573 1.88 -0.45 -7.41
C ASP A 573 1.65 -1.97 -7.26
N ASN A 574 0.40 -2.43 -7.31
CA ASN A 574 -0.02 -3.83 -7.13
C ASN A 574 0.29 -4.43 -5.74
N ARG A 575 0.60 -3.61 -4.74
CA ARG A 575 0.48 -4.06 -3.34
C ARG A 575 -0.99 -4.20 -2.97
N VAL A 576 -1.28 -5.05 -2.01
CA VAL A 576 -2.66 -5.32 -1.58
C VAL A 576 -2.82 -5.04 -0.11
N ILE A 577 -3.86 -4.29 0.24
CA ILE A 577 -4.30 -4.10 1.62
C ILE A 577 -5.40 -5.11 1.91
N PHE A 578 -5.18 -5.97 2.89
CA PHE A 578 -6.19 -6.88 3.42
C PHE A 578 -6.70 -6.39 4.76
N LYS A 579 -8.00 -6.59 5.01
CA LYS A 579 -8.63 -6.29 6.29
C LYS A 579 -9.65 -7.34 6.67
N ILE A 580 -9.65 -7.75 7.94
CA ILE A 580 -10.70 -8.61 8.50
C ILE A 580 -10.93 -8.30 9.97
N LYS A 581 -12.19 -8.29 10.40
CA LYS A 581 -12.54 -8.18 11.82
C LYS A 581 -12.57 -9.59 12.43
N ALA A 582 -11.65 -9.86 13.35
CA ALA A 582 -11.55 -11.12 14.08
C ALA A 582 -11.10 -10.82 15.53
N PRO A 583 -12.01 -10.30 16.37
CA PRO A 583 -11.66 -9.72 17.68
C PRO A 583 -11.18 -10.76 18.70
N GLU A 584 -11.48 -12.03 18.51
CA GLU A 584 -11.04 -13.11 19.40
C GLU A 584 -9.80 -13.84 18.88
N ALA A 585 -9.40 -13.59 17.62
CA ALA A 585 -8.23 -14.24 17.05
C ALA A 585 -6.95 -13.82 17.78
N SER A 586 -6.02 -14.77 17.91
CA SER A 586 -4.68 -14.55 18.48
C SER A 586 -3.65 -14.22 17.40
N LYS A 587 -3.83 -14.77 16.19
CA LYS A 587 -2.99 -14.52 15.03
C LYS A 587 -3.81 -14.59 13.75
N VAL A 588 -3.66 -13.58 12.89
CA VAL A 588 -4.21 -13.60 11.54
C VAL A 588 -3.09 -13.36 10.52
N GLN A 589 -3.09 -14.14 9.44
CA GLN A 589 -2.17 -13.98 8.32
C GLN A 589 -2.90 -14.00 6.97
N ILE A 590 -2.29 -13.44 5.94
CA ILE A 590 -2.65 -13.66 4.54
C ILE A 590 -1.64 -14.62 3.92
N ASP A 591 -2.11 -15.63 3.18
CA ASP A 591 -1.28 -16.55 2.40
C ASP A 591 -1.57 -16.37 0.90
N LEU A 592 -0.57 -15.86 0.18
CA LEU A 592 -0.54 -15.68 -1.28
C LEU A 592 0.58 -16.56 -1.90
N GLY A 593 0.88 -17.71 -1.28
CA GLY A 593 2.12 -18.46 -1.50
C GLY A 593 3.27 -17.99 -0.59
N ARG A 594 3.27 -16.69 -0.24
CA ARG A 594 3.98 -16.12 0.91
C ARG A 594 2.98 -15.74 2.00
N LYS A 595 3.36 -15.98 3.26
CA LYS A 595 2.56 -15.60 4.44
C LYS A 595 2.93 -14.20 4.95
N TYR A 596 1.91 -13.40 5.22
CA TYR A 596 2.01 -12.04 5.77
C TYR A 596 1.28 -11.97 7.11
N ASP A 597 1.98 -11.69 8.20
CA ASP A 597 1.35 -11.47 9.50
C ASP A 597 0.54 -10.17 9.48
N MET A 598 -0.71 -10.22 9.94
CA MET A 598 -1.58 -9.05 10.04
C MET A 598 -1.45 -8.37 11.40
N LEU A 599 -1.66 -7.05 11.42
CA LEU A 599 -1.65 -6.24 12.62
C LEU A 599 -3.08 -6.01 13.12
N ARG A 600 -3.35 -6.38 14.37
CA ARG A 600 -4.64 -6.17 15.05
C ARG A 600 -4.71 -4.79 15.69
N ASP A 601 -5.83 -4.10 15.54
CA ASP A 601 -6.17 -2.91 16.31
C ASP A 601 -7.09 -3.19 17.51
N GLU A 602 -7.36 -2.16 18.30
CA GLU A 602 -8.18 -2.22 19.52
C GLU A 602 -9.63 -2.68 19.26
N THR A 603 -10.14 -2.49 18.04
CA THR A 603 -11.50 -2.90 17.65
C THR A 603 -11.58 -4.37 17.21
N GLY A 604 -10.42 -5.06 17.19
CA GLY A 604 -10.29 -6.41 16.67
C GLY A 604 -10.20 -6.48 15.15
N LEU A 605 -9.92 -5.35 14.49
CA LEU A 605 -9.68 -5.29 13.05
C LEU A 605 -8.22 -5.60 12.77
N TRP A 606 -7.98 -6.59 11.92
CA TRP A 606 -6.67 -6.98 11.44
C TRP A 606 -6.41 -6.34 10.09
N THR A 607 -5.22 -5.76 9.90
CA THR A 607 -4.81 -5.14 8.63
C THR A 607 -3.39 -5.56 8.25
N VAL A 608 -3.15 -5.78 6.96
CA VAL A 608 -1.80 -5.90 6.40
C VAL A 608 -1.74 -5.26 5.02
N THR A 609 -0.57 -4.75 4.65
CA THR A 609 -0.24 -4.35 3.27
C THR A 609 0.90 -5.24 2.80
N THR A 610 0.71 -5.92 1.67
CA THR A 610 1.72 -6.81 1.09
C THR A 610 2.86 -6.03 0.43
N ASP A 611 3.90 -6.74 -0.02
CA ASP A 611 4.74 -6.26 -1.12
C ASP A 611 4.01 -6.39 -2.48
N VAL A 612 4.69 -6.05 -3.57
CA VAL A 612 4.10 -6.05 -4.92
C VAL A 612 3.70 -7.47 -5.32
N ILE A 613 2.42 -7.66 -5.66
CA ILE A 613 1.89 -8.95 -6.09
C ILE A 613 1.94 -9.06 -7.61
N ASN A 614 2.20 -10.29 -8.10
CA ASN A 614 2.21 -10.59 -9.53
C ASN A 614 0.86 -10.29 -10.17
N LYS A 615 0.91 -9.76 -11.41
CA LYS A 615 -0.27 -9.33 -12.16
C LYS A 615 -1.18 -10.51 -12.52
N GLY A 616 -2.47 -10.21 -12.70
CA GLY A 616 -3.52 -11.16 -13.02
C GLY A 616 -4.03 -11.92 -11.79
N PHE A 617 -4.57 -13.12 -12.01
CA PHE A 617 -5.26 -13.88 -10.97
C PHE A 617 -4.29 -14.62 -10.04
N ASN A 618 -4.50 -14.46 -8.73
CA ASN A 618 -3.79 -15.16 -7.68
C ASN A 618 -4.78 -15.77 -6.67
N TYR A 619 -4.61 -17.05 -6.34
CA TYR A 619 -5.31 -17.65 -5.20
C TYR A 619 -4.73 -17.11 -3.88
N TYR A 620 -5.57 -16.94 -2.87
CA TYR A 620 -5.11 -16.61 -1.52
C TYR A 620 -6.00 -17.18 -0.43
N SER A 621 -5.54 -17.10 0.82
CA SER A 621 -6.33 -17.46 2.00
C SER A 621 -5.98 -16.63 3.22
N LEU A 622 -6.96 -16.50 4.12
CA LEU A 622 -6.72 -16.06 5.47
C LEU A 622 -6.25 -17.25 6.30
N ILE A 623 -5.30 -17.04 7.19
CA ILE A 623 -4.92 -18.00 8.22
C ILE A 623 -5.30 -17.39 9.56
N ILE A 624 -6.37 -17.88 10.17
CA ILE A 624 -6.85 -17.42 11.49
C ILE A 624 -6.51 -18.51 12.50
N ASP A 625 -5.63 -18.20 13.45
CA ASP A 625 -5.16 -19.13 14.49
C ASP A 625 -4.69 -20.49 13.93
N GLY A 626 -3.98 -20.43 12.80
CA GLY A 626 -3.42 -21.60 12.11
C GLY A 626 -4.37 -22.29 11.13
N VAL A 627 -5.64 -21.91 11.07
CA VAL A 627 -6.64 -22.48 10.15
C VAL A 627 -6.75 -21.65 8.88
N ALA A 628 -6.53 -22.28 7.73
CA ALA A 628 -6.71 -21.65 6.43
C ALA A 628 -8.21 -21.58 6.07
N VAL A 629 -8.71 -20.38 5.80
CA VAL A 629 -10.10 -20.12 5.41
C VAL A 629 -10.15 -19.22 4.17
N ALA A 630 -11.23 -19.34 3.40
CA ALA A 630 -11.54 -18.36 2.37
C ALA A 630 -11.88 -17.02 3.04
N ASP A 631 -11.41 -15.93 2.45
CA ASP A 631 -11.77 -14.57 2.80
C ASP A 631 -13.26 -14.31 2.52
N PRO A 632 -14.07 -14.03 3.56
CA PRO A 632 -15.48 -13.74 3.38
C PRO A 632 -15.75 -12.45 2.60
N ALA A 633 -14.74 -11.61 2.36
CA ALA A 633 -14.85 -10.40 1.57
C ALA A 633 -14.63 -10.62 0.05
N SER A 634 -14.16 -11.81 -0.35
CA SER A 634 -13.87 -12.18 -1.74
C SER A 634 -14.83 -13.26 -2.26
N GLU A 635 -15.11 -13.22 -3.55
CA GLU A 635 -15.63 -14.36 -4.30
C GLU A 635 -14.70 -15.57 -4.12
N SER A 636 -15.26 -16.77 -4.23
CA SER A 636 -14.53 -18.03 -4.07
C SER A 636 -14.37 -18.76 -5.39
N PHE A 637 -13.18 -19.30 -5.61
CA PHE A 637 -12.77 -20.02 -6.81
C PHE A 637 -12.32 -21.43 -6.41
N TYR A 638 -12.73 -22.43 -7.17
CA TYR A 638 -12.26 -23.79 -6.91
C TYR A 638 -10.85 -23.96 -7.46
N GLY A 639 -9.91 -24.20 -6.55
CA GLY A 639 -8.48 -24.32 -6.81
C GLY A 639 -7.77 -24.76 -5.54
N MET A 640 -6.54 -25.24 -5.64
CA MET A 640 -5.83 -25.80 -4.48
C MET A 640 -6.61 -26.95 -3.78
N SER A 641 -7.45 -27.67 -4.54
CA SER A 641 -8.36 -28.72 -4.08
C SER A 641 -9.46 -28.28 -3.11
N ARG A 642 -9.82 -27.00 -3.09
CA ARG A 642 -10.90 -26.44 -2.24
C ARG A 642 -11.51 -25.18 -2.87
N MET A 643 -12.55 -24.64 -2.23
CA MET A 643 -12.94 -23.25 -2.48
C MET A 643 -11.91 -22.33 -1.77
N ALA A 644 -11.17 -21.55 -2.56
CA ALA A 644 -10.20 -20.58 -2.09
C ALA A 644 -10.62 -19.17 -2.54
N SER A 645 -10.11 -18.14 -1.88
CA SER A 645 -10.30 -16.78 -2.37
C SER A 645 -9.37 -16.50 -3.54
N GLY A 646 -9.76 -15.56 -4.39
CA GLY A 646 -8.99 -15.15 -5.55
C GLY A 646 -8.90 -13.64 -5.62
N ILE A 647 -7.75 -13.12 -6.02
CA ILE A 647 -7.55 -11.70 -6.27
C ILE A 647 -7.03 -11.47 -7.68
N GLU A 648 -7.66 -10.57 -8.41
CA GLU A 648 -7.28 -10.20 -9.78
C GLU A 648 -6.51 -8.88 -9.75
N ILE A 649 -5.18 -8.96 -9.84
CA ILE A 649 -4.28 -7.81 -9.89
C ILE A 649 -4.30 -7.22 -11.31
N PRO A 650 -4.54 -5.91 -11.50
CA PRO A 650 -4.63 -5.30 -12.82
C PRO A 650 -3.43 -5.61 -13.72
N ASN A 651 -3.71 -6.13 -14.92
CA ASN A 651 -2.70 -6.43 -15.93
C ASN A 651 -2.98 -5.64 -17.22
N LYS A 652 -2.11 -4.68 -17.55
CA LYS A 652 -2.22 -3.89 -18.78
C LYS A 652 -2.11 -4.74 -20.07
N GLU A 653 -1.48 -5.91 -19.99
CA GLU A 653 -1.39 -6.86 -21.12
C GLU A 653 -2.62 -7.79 -21.19
N GLY A 654 -3.54 -7.68 -20.23
CA GLY A 654 -4.69 -8.58 -20.06
C GLY A 654 -5.96 -8.21 -20.81
N GLU A 655 -5.92 -7.22 -21.70
CA GLU A 655 -7.14 -6.69 -22.36
C GLU A 655 -7.91 -7.72 -23.18
N PHE A 656 -7.27 -8.83 -23.55
CA PHE A 656 -7.90 -9.91 -24.30
C PHE A 656 -8.96 -10.67 -23.48
N TYR A 657 -8.96 -10.58 -22.14
CA TYR A 657 -9.97 -11.20 -21.26
C TYR A 657 -10.89 -10.20 -20.55
N ASP A 658 -10.87 -8.93 -20.96
CA ASP A 658 -11.78 -7.92 -20.41
C ASP A 658 -13.21 -8.10 -20.91
N LEU A 659 -14.18 -7.69 -20.09
CA LEU A 659 -15.57 -7.55 -20.52
C LEU A 659 -15.70 -6.31 -21.41
N LYS A 660 -15.80 -6.51 -22.72
CA LYS A 660 -15.91 -5.43 -23.72
C LYS A 660 -17.34 -5.28 -24.21
N MET A 661 -17.64 -4.15 -24.86
CA MET A 661 -18.92 -3.93 -25.56
C MET A 661 -18.94 -4.69 -26.90
N VAL A 662 -18.96 -6.02 -26.83
CA VAL A 662 -19.01 -6.95 -27.97
C VAL A 662 -20.19 -7.92 -27.82
N ALA A 663 -20.48 -8.71 -28.86
CA ALA A 663 -21.46 -9.79 -28.73
C ALA A 663 -20.89 -10.90 -27.85
N HIS A 664 -21.69 -11.41 -26.91
CA HIS A 664 -21.26 -12.41 -25.93
C HIS A 664 -21.93 -13.76 -26.18
N GLY A 665 -21.13 -14.83 -26.06
CA GLY A 665 -21.58 -16.21 -26.08
C GLY A 665 -22.33 -16.62 -24.81
N ASN A 666 -22.97 -17.79 -24.84
CA ASN A 666 -23.62 -18.35 -23.66
C ASN A 666 -22.68 -19.29 -22.91
N ILE A 667 -22.83 -19.36 -21.58
CA ILE A 667 -22.23 -20.40 -20.75
C ILE A 667 -23.35 -21.30 -20.23
N VAL A 668 -23.31 -22.57 -20.61
CA VAL A 668 -24.31 -23.56 -20.26
C VAL A 668 -23.69 -24.67 -19.44
N ILE A 669 -24.25 -24.91 -18.25
CA ILE A 669 -23.83 -26.01 -17.39
C ILE A 669 -24.63 -27.26 -17.79
N LYS A 670 -23.94 -28.35 -18.12
CA LYS A 670 -24.57 -29.62 -18.52
C LYS A 670 -24.12 -30.75 -17.62
N LYS A 671 -25.10 -31.56 -17.20
CA LYS A 671 -24.88 -32.81 -16.46
C LYS A 671 -25.13 -33.99 -17.37
N TYR A 672 -24.28 -35.00 -17.28
CA TYR A 672 -24.40 -36.23 -18.06
C TYR A 672 -23.94 -37.43 -17.22
N PHE A 673 -24.50 -38.60 -17.48
CA PHE A 673 -24.13 -39.80 -16.75
C PHE A 673 -22.94 -40.49 -17.44
N SER A 674 -21.79 -40.53 -16.76
CA SER A 674 -20.60 -41.23 -17.24
C SER A 674 -20.70 -42.72 -16.89
N LYS A 675 -20.60 -43.57 -17.92
CA LYS A 675 -20.48 -45.02 -17.72
C LYS A 675 -19.08 -45.41 -17.24
N VAL A 676 -18.07 -44.57 -17.46
CA VAL A 676 -16.68 -44.83 -17.06
C VAL A 676 -16.52 -44.68 -15.55
N THR A 677 -17.08 -43.61 -14.97
CA THR A 677 -17.07 -43.39 -13.51
C THR A 677 -18.30 -43.94 -12.81
N ASN A 678 -19.29 -44.42 -13.56
CA ASN A 678 -20.59 -44.84 -13.07
C ASN A 678 -21.25 -43.77 -12.16
N SER A 679 -21.17 -42.51 -12.59
CA SER A 679 -21.64 -41.36 -11.82
C SER A 679 -22.08 -40.23 -12.73
N TRP A 680 -22.87 -39.29 -12.19
CA TRP A 680 -23.16 -38.04 -12.88
C TRP A 680 -21.93 -37.14 -12.86
N ARG A 681 -21.57 -36.65 -14.05
CA ARG A 681 -20.51 -35.67 -14.26
C ARG A 681 -21.11 -34.37 -14.78
N GLU A 682 -20.36 -33.29 -14.67
CA GLU A 682 -20.75 -31.95 -15.08
C GLU A 682 -19.68 -31.35 -15.99
N MET A 683 -20.10 -30.56 -16.99
CA MET A 683 -19.22 -29.76 -17.83
C MET A 683 -19.80 -28.36 -18.04
N TYR A 684 -18.92 -27.39 -18.28
CA TYR A 684 -19.31 -26.05 -18.69
C TYR A 684 -19.10 -25.95 -20.20
N VAL A 685 -20.10 -25.46 -20.92
CA VAL A 685 -20.03 -25.33 -22.38
C VAL A 685 -20.22 -23.87 -22.76
N CYS A 686 -19.21 -23.28 -23.38
CA CYS A 686 -19.29 -21.96 -24.00
C CYS A 686 -19.76 -22.13 -25.45
N THR A 687 -20.89 -21.53 -25.81
CA THR A 687 -21.35 -21.43 -27.20
C THR A 687 -21.07 -20.03 -27.74
N PRO A 688 -20.63 -19.89 -29.01
CA PRO A 688 -20.22 -18.60 -29.53
C PRO A 688 -21.42 -17.65 -29.72
N PRO A 689 -21.19 -16.33 -29.80
CA PRO A 689 -22.23 -15.37 -30.13
C PRO A 689 -23.01 -15.78 -31.40
N GLY A 690 -24.34 -15.74 -31.34
CA GLY A 690 -25.22 -16.11 -32.47
C GLY A 690 -25.57 -17.61 -32.59
N TYR A 691 -25.09 -18.45 -31.66
CA TYR A 691 -25.34 -19.91 -31.68
C TYR A 691 -26.83 -20.31 -31.69
N GLU A 692 -27.68 -19.64 -30.90
CA GLU A 692 -29.10 -20.00 -30.75
C GLU A 692 -29.90 -19.77 -32.04
N THR A 693 -29.59 -18.69 -32.76
CA THR A 693 -30.27 -18.30 -34.00
C THR A 693 -29.63 -18.91 -35.25
N GLY A 694 -28.41 -19.44 -35.15
CA GLY A 694 -27.67 -20.01 -36.28
C GLY A 694 -28.11 -21.44 -36.64
N GLY A 695 -27.96 -21.81 -37.91
CA GLY A 695 -28.18 -23.18 -38.40
C GLY A 695 -26.89 -24.00 -38.62
N GLU A 696 -25.73 -23.40 -38.42
CA GLU A 696 -24.42 -24.00 -38.72
C GLU A 696 -23.96 -24.99 -37.65
N GLN A 697 -23.13 -25.94 -38.06
CA GLN A 697 -22.37 -26.80 -37.15
C GLN A 697 -21.05 -26.12 -36.79
N TYR A 698 -20.70 -26.14 -35.51
CA TYR A 698 -19.50 -25.49 -34.98
C TYR A 698 -18.41 -26.52 -34.68
N PRO A 699 -17.12 -26.16 -34.84
CA PRO A 699 -16.03 -26.96 -34.30
C PRO A 699 -15.98 -26.85 -32.78
N VAL A 700 -15.31 -27.81 -32.11
CA VAL A 700 -15.28 -27.92 -30.64
C VAL A 700 -13.85 -27.97 -30.12
N LEU A 701 -13.55 -27.11 -29.16
CA LEU A 701 -12.38 -27.20 -28.30
C LEU A 701 -12.76 -27.85 -26.96
N TYR A 702 -12.23 -29.04 -26.69
CA TYR A 702 -12.30 -29.67 -25.37
C TYR A 702 -11.14 -29.16 -24.52
N LEU A 703 -11.44 -28.57 -23.36
CA LEU A 703 -10.48 -27.79 -22.58
C LEU A 703 -10.40 -28.27 -21.12
N LEU A 704 -9.19 -28.59 -20.65
CA LEU A 704 -8.95 -29.25 -19.36
C LEU A 704 -8.20 -28.36 -18.36
N HIS A 705 -8.66 -28.38 -17.11
CA HIS A 705 -8.05 -27.68 -15.97
C HIS A 705 -6.84 -28.43 -15.40
N GLY A 706 -6.18 -27.83 -14.40
CA GLY A 706 -5.02 -28.40 -13.72
C GLY A 706 -5.35 -29.23 -12.49
N GLY A 707 -4.29 -29.66 -11.79
CA GLY A 707 -4.41 -30.38 -10.53
C GLY A 707 -5.04 -29.52 -9.42
N GLY A 708 -6.00 -30.08 -8.68
CA GLY A 708 -6.67 -29.37 -7.59
C GLY A 708 -7.71 -28.34 -8.06
N GLU A 709 -8.10 -28.41 -9.33
CA GLU A 709 -9.14 -27.60 -9.95
C GLU A 709 -10.25 -28.51 -10.49
N ASP A 710 -11.26 -27.92 -11.15
CA ASP A 710 -12.36 -28.65 -11.78
C ASP A 710 -12.89 -27.93 -13.03
N GLN A 711 -14.02 -28.41 -13.58
CA GLN A 711 -14.64 -27.90 -14.81
C GLN A 711 -14.98 -26.40 -14.78
N ARG A 712 -15.00 -25.77 -13.60
CA ARG A 712 -15.30 -24.33 -13.44
C ARG A 712 -14.10 -23.46 -13.78
N GLY A 713 -12.88 -23.99 -13.66
CA GLY A 713 -11.64 -23.20 -13.66
C GLY A 713 -11.49 -22.30 -14.88
N TRP A 714 -11.64 -22.88 -16.08
CA TRP A 714 -11.49 -22.15 -17.34
C TRP A 714 -12.55 -21.06 -17.55
N TYR A 715 -13.75 -21.22 -17.00
CA TYR A 715 -14.79 -20.20 -17.04
C TYR A 715 -14.52 -19.09 -16.02
N ALA A 716 -14.34 -19.45 -14.76
CA ALA A 716 -14.28 -18.48 -13.66
C ALA A 716 -12.93 -17.73 -13.64
N GLN A 717 -11.87 -18.36 -13.16
CA GLN A 717 -10.54 -17.75 -13.11
C GLN A 717 -9.78 -17.82 -14.45
N GLY A 718 -10.22 -18.63 -15.41
CA GLY A 718 -9.65 -18.68 -16.76
C GLY A 718 -10.26 -17.70 -17.76
N LYS A 719 -11.46 -17.15 -17.49
CA LYS A 719 -12.16 -16.19 -18.37
C LYS A 719 -12.24 -16.63 -19.85
N ALA A 720 -12.28 -17.93 -20.13
CA ALA A 720 -12.20 -18.49 -21.49
C ALA A 720 -13.30 -17.96 -22.42
N ASN A 721 -14.50 -17.71 -21.88
CA ASN A 721 -15.61 -17.14 -22.64
C ASN A 721 -15.32 -15.71 -23.12
N LEU A 722 -14.77 -14.85 -22.25
CA LEU A 722 -14.43 -13.48 -22.62
C LEU A 722 -13.28 -13.44 -23.62
N ILE A 723 -12.28 -14.31 -23.44
CA ILE A 723 -11.18 -14.48 -24.40
C ILE A 723 -11.74 -14.83 -25.78
N LEU A 724 -12.62 -15.83 -25.85
CA LEU A 724 -13.20 -16.25 -27.12
C LEU A 724 -14.11 -15.17 -27.74
N ASP A 725 -14.99 -14.55 -26.95
CA ASP A 725 -15.88 -13.48 -27.42
C ASP A 725 -15.08 -12.33 -28.05
N ASN A 726 -14.02 -11.88 -27.37
CA ASN A 726 -13.15 -10.81 -27.86
C ASN A 726 -12.43 -11.22 -29.14
N LEU A 727 -11.87 -12.44 -29.19
CA LEU A 727 -11.19 -12.95 -30.39
C LEU A 727 -12.14 -13.11 -31.59
N ILE A 728 -13.38 -13.55 -31.37
CA ILE A 728 -14.40 -13.64 -32.42
C ILE A 728 -14.79 -12.25 -32.91
N ALA A 729 -15.05 -11.31 -32.01
CA ALA A 729 -15.39 -9.93 -32.35
C ALA A 729 -14.27 -9.21 -33.12
N GLU A 730 -13.01 -9.55 -32.82
CA GLU A 730 -11.82 -9.06 -33.52
C GLU A 730 -11.51 -9.84 -34.83
N ASN A 731 -12.34 -10.81 -35.22
CA ASN A 731 -12.14 -11.72 -36.37
C ASN A 731 -10.81 -12.50 -36.32
N LYS A 732 -10.28 -12.77 -35.12
CA LYS A 732 -9.03 -13.52 -34.92
C LYS A 732 -9.25 -15.00 -34.68
N ALA A 733 -10.41 -15.41 -34.17
CA ALA A 733 -10.78 -16.81 -33.98
C ALA A 733 -12.08 -17.13 -34.72
N LYS A 734 -12.18 -18.35 -35.26
CA LYS A 734 -13.45 -18.86 -35.79
C LYS A 734 -14.45 -19.05 -34.64
N PRO A 735 -15.76 -18.77 -34.84
CA PRO A 735 -16.79 -19.18 -33.91
C PRO A 735 -16.69 -20.68 -33.62
N MET A 736 -16.56 -21.05 -32.35
CA MET A 736 -16.38 -22.43 -31.91
C MET A 736 -17.06 -22.66 -30.55
N ILE A 737 -17.36 -23.91 -30.23
CA ILE A 737 -17.79 -24.31 -28.89
C ILE A 737 -16.56 -24.63 -28.04
N ILE A 738 -16.53 -24.22 -26.78
CA ILE A 738 -15.55 -24.69 -25.79
C ILE A 738 -16.27 -25.58 -24.77
N ALA A 739 -15.91 -26.85 -24.71
CA ALA A 739 -16.37 -27.79 -23.69
C ALA A 739 -15.31 -27.95 -22.60
N MET A 740 -15.56 -27.33 -21.44
CA MET A 740 -14.69 -27.37 -20.26
C MET A 740 -15.07 -28.57 -19.39
N LEU A 741 -14.20 -29.57 -19.36
CA LEU A 741 -14.47 -30.86 -18.73
C LEU A 741 -13.85 -30.94 -17.33
N ASP A 742 -14.47 -31.74 -16.45
CA ASP A 742 -13.83 -32.20 -15.23
C ASP A 742 -12.85 -33.33 -15.57
N GLY A 743 -11.55 -33.09 -15.34
CA GLY A 743 -10.48 -34.06 -15.56
C GLY A 743 -10.29 -35.05 -14.40
N ASN A 744 -11.02 -34.90 -13.29
CA ASN A 744 -10.86 -35.74 -12.10
C ASN A 744 -11.59 -37.10 -12.26
N MET A 745 -10.84 -38.21 -12.24
CA MET A 745 -11.36 -39.56 -12.54
C MET A 745 -11.39 -40.56 -11.35
N GLY A 746 -11.14 -40.13 -10.10
CA GLY A 746 -11.21 -41.01 -8.92
C GLY A 746 -10.42 -40.54 -7.67
N ASN A 747 -10.70 -41.17 -6.51
CA ASN A 747 -10.74 -40.63 -5.11
C ASN A 747 -9.53 -39.93 -4.46
N THR A 748 -8.41 -39.70 -5.14
CA THR A 748 -7.33 -38.88 -4.55
C THR A 748 -7.10 -37.67 -5.42
N GLY A 749 -7.68 -36.53 -5.03
CA GLY A 749 -7.24 -35.24 -5.57
C GLY A 749 -5.74 -35.00 -5.30
N GLY A 750 -5.12 -34.12 -6.09
CA GLY A 750 -3.69 -33.83 -5.99
C GLY A 750 -2.80 -34.87 -6.70
N VAL A 751 -1.51 -34.88 -6.36
CA VAL A 751 -0.47 -35.64 -7.11
C VAL A 751 -0.72 -37.14 -7.17
N ALA A 752 -1.34 -37.73 -6.15
CA ALA A 752 -1.70 -39.15 -6.11
C ALA A 752 -2.74 -39.53 -7.20
N GLY A 753 -3.54 -38.57 -7.65
CA GLY A 753 -4.49 -38.73 -8.75
C GLY A 753 -3.83 -38.71 -10.14
N PHE A 754 -2.55 -38.35 -10.25
CA PHE A 754 -1.85 -38.26 -11.53
C PHE A 754 -1.06 -39.55 -11.85
N ASN A 755 -1.76 -40.66 -11.98
CA ASN A 755 -1.18 -41.95 -12.38
C ASN A 755 -1.78 -42.45 -13.71
N GLU A 756 -1.15 -43.47 -14.29
CA GLU A 756 -1.55 -43.98 -15.61
C GLU A 756 -3.01 -44.51 -15.64
N ASN A 757 -3.51 -45.07 -14.53
CA ASN A 757 -4.90 -45.54 -14.48
C ASN A 757 -5.89 -44.37 -14.58
N ALA A 758 -5.58 -43.23 -13.95
CA ALA A 758 -6.39 -42.02 -14.08
C ALA A 758 -6.33 -41.46 -15.51
N LEU A 759 -5.17 -41.50 -16.17
CA LEU A 759 -5.02 -41.08 -17.57
C LEU A 759 -5.82 -41.97 -18.53
N LYS A 760 -5.78 -43.30 -18.33
CA LYS A 760 -6.60 -44.28 -19.08
C LYS A 760 -8.10 -44.08 -18.84
N ALA A 761 -8.49 -43.86 -17.58
CA ALA A 761 -9.89 -43.58 -17.26
C ALA A 761 -10.36 -42.28 -17.94
N PHE A 762 -9.55 -41.23 -17.91
CA PHE A 762 -9.87 -39.96 -18.58
C PHE A 762 -9.98 -40.13 -20.10
N GLU A 763 -9.05 -40.84 -20.74
CA GLU A 763 -9.11 -41.16 -22.17
C GLU A 763 -10.42 -41.87 -22.53
N ASN A 764 -10.82 -42.87 -21.74
CA ASN A 764 -12.07 -43.58 -21.93
C ASN A 764 -13.30 -42.66 -21.73
N GLU A 765 -13.25 -41.78 -20.73
CA GLU A 765 -14.31 -40.82 -20.45
C GLU A 765 -14.49 -39.82 -21.59
N LEU A 766 -13.38 -39.32 -22.13
CA LEU A 766 -13.38 -38.43 -23.28
C LEU A 766 -14.05 -39.09 -24.49
N LYS A 767 -13.64 -40.32 -24.82
CA LYS A 767 -14.09 -41.05 -26.02
C LYS A 767 -15.53 -41.57 -25.91
N THR A 768 -15.93 -42.06 -24.75
CA THR A 768 -17.19 -42.79 -24.58
C THR A 768 -18.27 -42.00 -23.83
N GLY A 769 -17.89 -40.91 -23.15
CA GLY A 769 -18.78 -40.03 -22.40
C GLY A 769 -18.87 -38.64 -23.02
N ALA A 770 -17.83 -37.83 -22.83
CA ALA A 770 -17.86 -36.40 -23.11
C ALA A 770 -18.08 -36.07 -24.61
N ILE A 771 -17.32 -36.68 -25.53
CA ILE A 771 -17.47 -36.42 -26.96
C ILE A 771 -18.87 -36.81 -27.47
N PRO A 772 -19.36 -38.06 -27.25
CA PRO A 772 -20.71 -38.44 -27.67
C PRO A 772 -21.81 -37.56 -27.07
N PHE A 773 -21.64 -37.13 -25.82
CA PHE A 773 -22.60 -36.23 -25.17
C PHE A 773 -22.67 -34.87 -25.88
N VAL A 774 -21.51 -34.24 -26.14
CA VAL A 774 -21.48 -32.95 -26.85
C VAL A 774 -22.07 -33.08 -28.25
N GLU A 775 -21.72 -34.13 -29.00
CA GLU A 775 -22.20 -34.36 -30.37
C GLU A 775 -23.68 -34.69 -30.52
N SER A 776 -24.33 -35.09 -29.44
CA SER A 776 -25.77 -35.38 -29.41
C SER A 776 -26.60 -34.20 -28.88
N ASN A 777 -25.98 -33.24 -28.19
CA ASN A 777 -26.68 -32.15 -27.50
C ASN A 777 -26.36 -30.76 -28.06
N PHE A 778 -25.35 -30.64 -28.92
CA PHE A 778 -24.93 -29.38 -29.53
C PHE A 778 -24.78 -29.50 -31.06
N LYS A 779 -24.90 -28.37 -31.77
CA LYS A 779 -24.73 -28.27 -33.23
C LYS A 779 -23.24 -28.30 -33.56
N VAL A 780 -22.65 -29.48 -33.62
CA VAL A 780 -21.19 -29.63 -33.81
C VAL A 780 -20.84 -30.52 -34.99
N ALA A 781 -19.72 -30.19 -35.64
CA ALA A 781 -19.09 -31.06 -36.63
C ALA A 781 -18.35 -32.22 -35.92
N LYS A 782 -18.28 -33.37 -36.59
CA LYS A 782 -17.88 -34.67 -35.97
C LYS A 782 -16.63 -35.28 -36.59
N ASP A 783 -15.93 -34.55 -37.44
CA ASP A 783 -14.63 -34.97 -37.98
C ASP A 783 -13.48 -34.47 -37.09
N ALA A 784 -12.29 -35.04 -37.28
CA ALA A 784 -11.10 -34.65 -36.51
C ALA A 784 -10.67 -33.20 -36.77
N GLU A 785 -10.90 -32.70 -37.99
CA GLU A 785 -10.54 -31.33 -38.37
C GLU A 785 -11.39 -30.28 -37.66
N SER A 786 -12.51 -30.70 -37.07
CA SER A 786 -13.42 -29.88 -36.28
C SER A 786 -13.30 -30.12 -34.77
N ARG A 787 -12.33 -30.92 -34.30
CA ARG A 787 -12.07 -31.16 -32.87
C ARG A 787 -10.66 -30.74 -32.46
N ALA A 788 -10.58 -30.02 -31.36
CA ALA A 788 -9.35 -29.65 -30.67
C ALA A 788 -9.38 -30.16 -29.21
N LEU A 789 -8.22 -30.53 -28.67
CA LEU A 789 -8.05 -30.90 -27.27
C LEU A 789 -6.91 -30.08 -26.66
N ALA A 790 -7.16 -29.40 -25.55
CA ALA A 790 -6.13 -28.68 -24.84
C ALA A 790 -6.27 -28.75 -23.32
N GLY A 791 -5.19 -28.50 -22.59
CA GLY A 791 -5.24 -28.46 -21.14
C GLY A 791 -3.98 -27.92 -20.49
N LEU A 792 -4.15 -27.45 -19.25
CA LEU A 792 -3.08 -26.89 -18.42
C LEU A 792 -2.58 -27.90 -17.38
N SER A 793 -1.28 -27.92 -17.09
CA SER A 793 -0.68 -28.74 -16.01
C SER A 793 -1.07 -30.23 -16.11
N MET A 794 -1.82 -30.78 -15.14
CA MET A 794 -2.44 -32.12 -15.23
C MET A 794 -3.28 -32.30 -16.50
N GLY A 795 -4.13 -31.33 -16.85
CA GLY A 795 -4.92 -31.34 -18.08
C GLY A 795 -4.05 -31.37 -19.33
N GLY A 796 -2.86 -30.78 -19.28
CA GLY A 796 -1.86 -30.87 -20.35
C GLY A 796 -1.28 -32.29 -20.49
N LEU A 797 -1.05 -32.98 -19.37
CA LEU A 797 -0.61 -34.38 -19.35
C LEU A 797 -1.72 -35.32 -19.87
N GLN A 798 -2.97 -35.08 -19.47
CA GLN A 798 -4.15 -35.77 -20.00
C GLN A 798 -4.29 -35.55 -21.51
N THR A 799 -4.05 -34.32 -21.96
CA THR A 799 -4.06 -33.95 -23.38
C THR A 799 -2.96 -34.68 -24.16
N LEU A 800 -1.74 -34.74 -23.63
CA LEU A 800 -0.64 -35.51 -24.23
C LEU A 800 -0.98 -37.00 -24.34
N TYR A 801 -1.51 -37.59 -23.27
CA TYR A 801 -1.80 -39.02 -23.20
C TYR A 801 -2.96 -39.43 -24.13
N ALA A 802 -4.09 -38.73 -24.04
CA ALA A 802 -5.28 -39.05 -24.82
C ALA A 802 -5.21 -38.51 -26.25
N GLY A 803 -4.70 -37.29 -26.45
CA GLY A 803 -4.72 -36.62 -27.75
C GLY A 803 -3.78 -37.27 -28.77
N VAL A 804 -2.53 -37.53 -28.39
CA VAL A 804 -1.52 -38.03 -29.35
C VAL A 804 -1.86 -39.44 -29.85
N LYS A 805 -2.30 -40.32 -28.95
CA LYS A 805 -2.72 -41.70 -29.30
C LYS A 805 -3.98 -41.75 -30.14
N ASN A 806 -4.87 -40.78 -29.98
CA ASN A 806 -6.13 -40.68 -30.70
C ASN A 806 -6.11 -39.49 -31.67
N SER A 807 -4.99 -39.28 -32.38
CA SER A 807 -4.85 -38.19 -33.36
C SER A 807 -5.81 -38.33 -34.55
N ASP A 808 -6.42 -39.49 -34.74
CA ASP A 808 -7.55 -39.71 -35.66
C ASP A 808 -8.85 -39.03 -35.20
N LEU A 809 -8.96 -38.63 -33.92
CA LEU A 809 -10.11 -37.89 -33.38
C LEU A 809 -9.89 -36.39 -33.28
N PHE A 810 -8.63 -35.92 -33.27
CA PHE A 810 -8.27 -34.51 -33.05
C PHE A 810 -7.21 -34.06 -34.05
N SER A 811 -7.45 -32.94 -34.73
CA SER A 811 -6.42 -32.30 -35.57
C SER A 811 -5.65 -31.19 -34.86
N TYR A 812 -6.05 -30.79 -33.65
CA TYR A 812 -5.40 -29.71 -32.91
C TYR A 812 -5.20 -30.11 -31.44
N ILE A 813 -3.96 -30.01 -30.96
CA ILE A 813 -3.58 -30.36 -29.59
C ILE A 813 -2.84 -29.19 -28.94
N GLY A 814 -3.26 -28.78 -27.74
CA GLY A 814 -2.65 -27.69 -26.96
C GLY A 814 -2.20 -28.13 -25.57
N VAL A 815 -0.91 -28.07 -25.28
CA VAL A 815 -0.32 -28.52 -24.00
C VAL A 815 0.25 -27.32 -23.26
N PHE A 816 -0.45 -26.85 -22.23
CA PHE A 816 -0.10 -25.63 -21.50
C PHE A 816 0.58 -25.99 -20.17
N SER A 817 1.76 -25.41 -19.89
CA SER A 817 2.53 -25.62 -18.65
C SER A 817 2.66 -27.09 -18.23
N SER A 818 3.05 -27.98 -19.15
CA SER A 818 3.09 -29.42 -18.88
C SER A 818 4.21 -30.14 -19.63
N GLY A 819 4.40 -31.41 -19.31
CA GLY A 819 5.38 -32.30 -19.93
C GLY A 819 5.39 -33.68 -19.29
N TRP A 820 5.98 -34.66 -19.97
CA TRP A 820 6.22 -35.98 -19.38
C TRP A 820 7.22 -35.88 -18.22
N TRP A 821 6.93 -36.51 -17.08
CA TRP A 821 7.85 -36.50 -15.95
C TRP A 821 9.13 -37.28 -16.27
N ALA A 822 10.25 -36.58 -16.26
CA ALA A 822 11.55 -37.15 -16.58
C ALA A 822 11.99 -38.25 -15.60
N ASN A 823 11.48 -38.22 -14.36
CA ASN A 823 11.77 -39.22 -13.32
C ASN A 823 10.77 -40.40 -13.30
N ASN A 824 9.81 -40.45 -14.25
CA ASN A 824 8.83 -41.53 -14.35
C ASN A 824 8.86 -42.15 -15.76
N THR A 825 9.92 -42.91 -16.02
CA THR A 825 10.12 -43.62 -17.30
C THR A 825 9.04 -44.67 -17.56
N THR A 826 8.50 -45.30 -16.52
CA THR A 826 7.38 -46.25 -16.64
C THR A 826 6.15 -45.62 -17.30
N LEU A 827 5.87 -44.34 -17.02
CA LEU A 827 4.78 -43.61 -17.68
C LEU A 827 5.18 -43.10 -19.07
N SER A 828 6.38 -42.53 -19.20
CA SER A 828 6.79 -41.73 -20.35
C SER A 828 7.38 -42.55 -21.51
N ASP A 829 8.17 -43.58 -21.24
CA ASP A 829 8.81 -44.41 -22.28
C ASP A 829 7.79 -45.09 -23.21
N PRO A 830 6.67 -45.67 -22.73
CA PRO A 830 5.65 -46.22 -23.62
C PRO A 830 5.03 -45.18 -24.56
N GLN A 831 4.98 -43.90 -24.16
CA GLN A 831 4.45 -42.82 -25.01
C GLN A 831 5.46 -42.45 -26.10
N TYR A 832 6.75 -42.37 -25.74
CA TYR A 832 7.80 -42.10 -26.71
C TYR A 832 7.94 -43.24 -27.73
N GLU A 833 7.84 -44.50 -27.31
CA GLU A 833 7.83 -45.65 -28.22
C GLU A 833 6.62 -45.65 -29.14
N PHE A 834 5.43 -45.31 -28.63
CA PHE A 834 4.25 -45.11 -29.49
C PHE A 834 4.49 -44.00 -30.52
N MET A 835 4.99 -42.83 -30.11
CA MET A 835 5.25 -41.70 -31.01
C MET A 835 6.30 -42.05 -32.07
N LYS A 836 7.37 -42.75 -31.69
CA LYS A 836 8.41 -43.23 -32.59
C LYS A 836 7.85 -44.14 -33.68
N ASN A 837 6.96 -45.06 -33.31
CA ASN A 837 6.35 -46.00 -34.25
C ASN A 837 5.25 -45.37 -35.12
N ASN A 838 4.75 -44.18 -34.76
CA ASN A 838 3.62 -43.52 -35.43
C ASN A 838 3.92 -42.08 -35.87
N THR A 839 5.19 -41.71 -36.00
CA THR A 839 5.60 -40.31 -36.24
C THR A 839 4.96 -39.70 -37.49
N ALA A 840 4.97 -40.42 -38.61
CA ALA A 840 4.37 -39.95 -39.87
C ALA A 840 2.85 -39.74 -39.75
N LEU A 841 2.16 -40.65 -39.05
CA LEU A 841 0.72 -40.57 -38.81
C LEU A 841 0.38 -39.36 -37.92
N ILE A 842 1.08 -39.20 -36.80
CA ILE A 842 0.88 -38.07 -35.87
C ILE A 842 1.08 -36.74 -36.59
N ASN A 843 2.18 -36.60 -37.33
CA ASN A 843 2.50 -35.38 -38.07
C ASN A 843 1.53 -35.09 -39.22
N SER A 844 0.83 -36.11 -39.74
CA SER A 844 -0.18 -35.95 -40.79
C SER A 844 -1.55 -35.59 -40.20
N ASN A 845 -1.92 -36.20 -39.08
CA ASN A 845 -3.22 -36.01 -38.44
C ASN A 845 -3.32 -34.66 -37.72
N LEU A 846 -2.24 -34.25 -37.05
CA LEU A 846 -2.18 -33.00 -36.29
C LEU A 846 -1.82 -31.82 -37.19
N LYS A 847 -2.80 -30.96 -37.47
CA LYS A 847 -2.60 -29.66 -38.13
C LYS A 847 -1.90 -28.66 -37.23
N GLU A 848 -2.12 -28.77 -35.92
CA GLU A 848 -1.45 -27.95 -34.90
C GLU A 848 -1.15 -28.79 -33.66
N PHE A 849 0.12 -28.85 -33.27
CA PHE A 849 0.54 -29.39 -31.97
C PHE A 849 1.29 -28.28 -31.24
N TRP A 850 0.58 -27.60 -30.33
CA TRP A 850 1.06 -26.43 -29.62
C TRP A 850 1.48 -26.79 -28.19
N ILE A 851 2.66 -26.33 -27.80
CA ILE A 851 3.19 -26.46 -26.45
C ILE A 851 3.48 -25.06 -25.92
N SER A 852 3.06 -24.77 -24.69
CA SER A 852 3.38 -23.51 -24.03
C SER A 852 3.84 -23.67 -22.59
N MET A 853 4.58 -22.68 -22.07
CA MET A 853 5.17 -22.72 -20.73
C MET A 853 5.25 -21.34 -20.07
N GLY A 854 5.14 -21.32 -18.74
CA GLY A 854 5.24 -20.13 -17.89
C GLY A 854 6.64 -19.54 -17.68
N GLY A 855 7.62 -19.92 -18.51
CA GLY A 855 9.04 -19.61 -18.33
C GLY A 855 9.73 -20.50 -17.29
N ILE A 856 10.97 -20.15 -16.94
CA ILE A 856 11.84 -20.94 -16.03
C ILE A 856 11.28 -21.12 -14.61
N GLU A 857 10.38 -20.23 -14.19
CA GLU A 857 9.71 -20.27 -12.88
C GLU A 857 8.57 -21.31 -12.85
N ASP A 858 8.17 -21.84 -14.01
CA ASP A 858 7.13 -22.86 -14.09
C ASP A 858 7.66 -24.20 -13.57
N ILE A 859 6.91 -24.83 -12.66
CA ILE A 859 7.27 -26.12 -12.06
C ILE A 859 7.40 -27.25 -13.10
N ALA A 860 6.79 -27.11 -14.27
CA ALA A 860 6.85 -28.09 -15.36
C ALA A 860 7.95 -27.81 -16.38
N TYR A 861 8.71 -26.71 -16.23
CA TYR A 861 9.68 -26.23 -17.23
C TYR A 861 10.68 -27.30 -17.67
N GLU A 862 11.37 -27.94 -16.72
CA GLU A 862 12.39 -28.95 -17.04
C GLU A 862 11.79 -30.22 -17.66
N ASN A 863 10.62 -30.65 -17.20
CA ASN A 863 9.92 -31.81 -17.79
C ASN A 863 9.53 -31.53 -19.25
N CYS A 864 9.01 -30.33 -19.52
CA CYS A 864 8.65 -29.90 -20.87
C CYS A 864 9.87 -29.86 -21.79
N LYS A 865 10.97 -29.26 -21.33
CA LYS A 865 12.22 -29.18 -22.09
C LYS A 865 12.80 -30.55 -22.45
N ILE A 866 12.76 -31.50 -21.50
CA ILE A 866 13.19 -32.88 -21.74
C ILE A 866 12.28 -33.56 -22.77
N MET A 867 10.96 -33.39 -22.64
CA MET A 867 9.99 -33.92 -23.60
C MET A 867 10.18 -33.34 -25.00
N MET A 868 10.34 -32.03 -25.15
CA MET A 868 10.56 -31.37 -26.44
C MET A 868 11.85 -31.87 -27.11
N LYS A 869 12.94 -32.02 -26.35
CA LYS A 869 14.17 -32.62 -26.87
C LYS A 869 13.95 -34.06 -27.38
N LYS A 870 13.08 -34.84 -26.71
CA LYS A 870 12.69 -36.16 -27.20
C LYS A 870 11.84 -36.08 -28.46
N PHE A 871 10.90 -35.12 -28.55
CA PHE A 871 10.10 -34.91 -29.75
C PHE A 871 10.97 -34.54 -30.95
N ASP A 872 11.98 -33.68 -30.75
CA ASP A 872 12.97 -33.32 -31.78
C ASP A 872 13.73 -34.57 -32.27
N GLN A 873 14.17 -35.43 -31.35
CA GLN A 873 14.85 -36.69 -31.68
C GLN A 873 13.97 -37.66 -32.47
N LEU A 874 12.67 -37.68 -32.18
CA LEU A 874 11.69 -38.54 -32.84
C LEU A 874 11.15 -37.95 -34.15
N GLY A 875 11.40 -36.67 -34.44
CA GLY A 875 10.86 -35.98 -35.61
C GLY A 875 9.36 -35.64 -35.48
N ILE A 876 8.83 -35.52 -34.26
CA ILE A 876 7.46 -35.06 -34.02
C ILE A 876 7.41 -33.54 -34.22
N LYS A 877 6.49 -33.06 -35.06
CA LYS A 877 6.32 -31.63 -35.35
C LYS A 877 5.44 -30.99 -34.29
N TYR A 878 5.93 -29.89 -33.70
CA TYR A 878 5.20 -29.06 -32.75
C TYR A 878 5.60 -27.60 -32.88
N LYS A 879 4.83 -26.70 -32.27
CA LYS A 879 5.18 -25.31 -32.01
C LYS A 879 5.33 -25.07 -30.52
N TYR A 880 6.19 -24.13 -30.18
CA TYR A 880 6.47 -23.76 -28.81
C TYR A 880 6.29 -22.26 -28.57
N SER A 881 5.69 -21.90 -27.45
CA SER A 881 5.56 -20.52 -26.96
C SER A 881 5.93 -20.45 -25.48
N GLU A 882 6.51 -19.33 -25.06
CA GLU A 882 6.85 -19.10 -23.67
C GLU A 882 6.30 -17.73 -23.24
N TYR A 883 5.65 -17.68 -22.08
CA TYR A 883 5.14 -16.44 -21.48
C TYR A 883 5.52 -16.43 -19.99
N SER A 884 6.31 -15.45 -19.57
CA SER A 884 6.82 -15.40 -18.20
C SER A 884 5.68 -15.19 -17.20
N GLY A 885 5.61 -16.05 -16.18
CA GLY A 885 4.62 -15.93 -15.11
C GLY A 885 4.52 -17.13 -14.18
N GLY A 886 5.39 -18.14 -14.35
CA GLY A 886 5.39 -19.37 -13.58
C GLY A 886 4.15 -20.21 -13.84
N HIS A 887 3.78 -21.05 -12.88
CA HIS A 887 2.67 -21.99 -13.02
C HIS A 887 1.33 -21.38 -12.59
N THR A 888 0.85 -20.38 -13.34
CA THR A 888 -0.27 -19.50 -12.90
C THR A 888 -1.32 -19.23 -13.99
N TRP A 889 -2.54 -18.87 -13.57
CA TRP A 889 -3.66 -18.54 -14.47
C TRP A 889 -3.38 -17.44 -15.49
N PRO A 890 -2.64 -16.35 -15.19
CA PRO A 890 -2.25 -15.37 -16.21
C PRO A 890 -1.55 -15.98 -17.43
N VAL A 891 -0.68 -16.98 -17.21
CA VAL A 891 -0.01 -17.72 -18.29
C VAL A 891 -1.03 -18.52 -19.10
N TRP A 892 -1.91 -19.27 -18.46
CA TRP A 892 -2.88 -20.12 -19.16
C TRP A 892 -3.94 -19.33 -19.94
N ARG A 893 -4.31 -18.13 -19.44
CA ARG A 893 -5.14 -17.18 -20.20
C ARG A 893 -4.43 -16.72 -21.47
N HIS A 894 -3.17 -16.31 -21.35
CA HIS A 894 -2.34 -15.91 -22.49
C HIS A 894 -2.23 -17.07 -23.50
N ASP A 895 -1.96 -18.28 -23.02
CA ASP A 895 -1.82 -19.46 -23.87
C ASP A 895 -3.09 -19.77 -24.66
N LEU A 896 -4.27 -19.70 -24.02
CA LEU A 896 -5.55 -19.84 -24.72
C LEU A 896 -5.74 -18.74 -25.77
N SER A 897 -5.37 -17.50 -25.44
CA SER A 897 -5.49 -16.37 -26.38
C SER A 897 -4.62 -16.50 -27.62
N MET A 898 -3.49 -17.21 -27.51
CA MET A 898 -2.58 -17.51 -28.62
C MET A 898 -2.97 -18.78 -29.38
N PHE A 899 -3.53 -19.77 -28.69
CA PHE A 899 -3.91 -21.05 -29.28
C PHE A 899 -5.24 -20.98 -30.04
N ALA A 900 -6.27 -20.36 -29.47
CA ALA A 900 -7.61 -20.31 -30.07
C ALA A 900 -7.62 -19.72 -31.51
N PRO A 901 -6.84 -18.68 -31.85
CA PRO A 901 -6.73 -18.18 -33.24
C PRO A 901 -6.19 -19.19 -34.25
N LEU A 902 -5.42 -20.18 -33.81
CA LEU A 902 -4.81 -21.20 -34.68
C LEU A 902 -5.78 -22.32 -35.05
N LEU A 903 -6.89 -22.43 -34.31
CA LEU A 903 -7.84 -23.53 -34.45
C LEU A 903 -8.73 -23.36 -35.67
N PHE A 904 -8.95 -24.49 -36.34
CA PHE A 904 -9.95 -24.63 -37.41
C PHE A 904 -9.77 -23.70 -38.60
N GLN A 905 -8.61 -23.05 -38.75
CA GLN A 905 -8.31 -22.19 -39.89
C GLN A 905 -8.13 -23.03 -41.16
N ASN A 906 -8.67 -22.55 -42.28
CA ASN A 906 -8.40 -23.17 -43.57
C ASN A 906 -6.98 -22.73 -43.97
N LYS A 907 -5.99 -23.61 -43.81
CA LYS A 907 -4.63 -23.38 -44.33
C LYS A 907 -4.49 -23.99 -45.72
#